data_AF-A0A9W9RJ22-F1
#
_entry.id   AF-A0A9W9RJ22-F1
#
_cell.length_a   1.000
_cell.length_b   1.000
_cell.length_c   1.000
_cell.angle_alpha   90.00
_cell.angle_beta   90.00
_cell.angle_gamma   90.00
#
_symmetry.space_group_name_H-M   'P 1'
#
loop_
_entity.id
_entity.type
_entity.pdbx_description
1 polymer ?
#
loop_
_entity_poly.entity_id
_entity_poly.type
_entity_poly.pdbx_seq_one_letter_code
_entity_poly.pdbx_strand_id
1 'polypeptide(L)'
;MFRASLRSVSDPLRDHVCFSCLARRFAAPTNLRRFHRIPALRAQFSSENGGSTAADVPAAPSMPHWEQDSSSKIPEQAEQANQEFADESLPDTLPSDAAHLQNQQAATRRARRTARQRDKRRSKENEKSDEGETKNGSDSTSKRKAAIQKVNQILDEKASPKRGPRGPKGKLSHVANFVNEKHTGVVDSEADALKALDIPMAPVPGLSFGLDRVLFNSNNETSPGVYQLRDPRSRVYNFDPYLGQIMPVTEFDFNALKEYITSSKDDTLRNHAIKQKKKYSGSSSSMTSVLSQFHYLLSAWRGIDTRTLSQGFPDKLRSFTRLLRSPAAMFLHYQDGVYAIDADKEFDSANILMNLGKSMEKLLTMPKEDFERYRRSSENKITYEEEQAIPESYHYSTYGDFIMRSQLDAYDPRLPGTGMFDLKTRAVVSIRMDAKNFEHGLGYEIKTRFGDFESYEREFYDMIRAAFLKYSLQVRIGRMDGIFVAFHNVERIFGFQYVSLPEMDQTLHGTSDTALGDKEFELSLGLWNEILNKATEKYPEQSLRFHFETRDAVTPFMYIFVEPVTKEEIHAIQNSKKAEIDAYQQRLLNLKPSEDDSDLDAPQVEETAETSAAEAEEEEAAPKGELMAMALTIRNKVNGEYVDRPTEGFNAHDKWQVEYELSELSPAQGHVLYKMCKTRRMRGLEGRGEDELEVASNVYIRRLRQISKEGRKHRERENQLDKELGIVLLEDGVKDGEK
;
A
#
# COMPACT_ATOMS: atom_id res chain seq x y z
N MET A 1 -1.93 8.05 -11.51
CA MET A 1 -1.32 7.92 -10.17
C MET A 1 -0.70 6.54 -9.88
N PHE A 2 0.02 5.92 -10.82
CA PHE A 2 0.42 4.50 -10.69
C PHE A 2 1.94 4.34 -10.53
N ARG A 3 2.53 4.70 -9.38
CA ARG A 3 3.97 4.50 -9.19
C ARG A 3 4.32 3.86 -7.86
N ALA A 4 5.09 2.77 -7.99
CA ALA A 4 5.75 1.96 -6.99
C ALA A 4 4.91 1.30 -5.88
N SER A 5 3.79 1.84 -5.38
CA SER A 5 3.11 1.38 -4.13
C SER A 5 2.51 -0.04 -4.12
N LEU A 6 2.75 -0.86 -5.14
CA LEU A 6 2.00 -2.10 -5.38
C LEU A 6 2.60 -3.34 -4.68
N ARG A 7 3.85 -3.28 -4.21
CA ARG A 7 4.52 -4.45 -3.61
C ARG A 7 4.19 -4.61 -2.11
N SER A 8 3.35 -5.59 -1.76
CA SER A 8 3.18 -6.11 -0.39
C SER A 8 3.98 -7.40 -0.21
N VAL A 9 5.21 -7.32 0.29
CA VAL A 9 5.97 -8.55 0.61
C VAL A 9 5.72 -8.91 2.07
N SER A 10 5.02 -10.01 2.30
CA SER A 10 5.02 -10.76 3.55
C SER A 10 6.04 -11.89 3.45
N ASP A 11 7.29 -11.65 3.90
CA ASP A 11 8.26 -12.73 4.13
C ASP A 11 9.05 -12.42 5.42
N PRO A 12 9.09 -13.32 6.42
CA PRO A 12 9.75 -13.07 7.69
C PRO A 12 11.22 -13.43 7.60
N LEU A 13 12.06 -12.51 7.10
CA LEU A 13 13.51 -12.63 7.23
C LEU A 13 14.08 -11.62 8.22
N ARG A 14 15.04 -12.12 8.99
CA ARG A 14 15.36 -11.80 10.38
C ARG A 14 16.25 -10.58 10.58
N ASP A 15 16.24 -9.62 9.66
CA ASP A 15 17.31 -8.60 9.63
C ASP A 15 16.92 -7.23 10.19
N HIS A 16 15.69 -7.07 10.70
CA HIS A 16 15.24 -5.79 11.31
C HIS A 16 14.52 -5.95 12.66
N VAL A 17 14.84 -7.01 13.41
CA VAL A 17 14.39 -7.13 14.81
C VAL A 17 15.57 -6.85 15.73
N CYS A 18 15.54 -5.72 16.43
CA CYS A 18 16.45 -5.46 17.54
C CYS A 18 16.31 -6.61 18.56
N PHE A 19 17.42 -7.30 18.87
CA PHE A 19 17.44 -8.42 19.83
C PHE A 19 16.91 -8.01 21.22
N SER A 20 16.98 -6.72 21.57
CA SER A 20 16.43 -6.20 22.83
C SER A 20 14.89 -6.20 22.89
N CYS A 21 14.20 -6.18 21.73
CA CYS A 21 12.74 -6.26 21.65
C CYS A 21 12.22 -7.69 21.83
N LEU A 22 13.04 -8.70 21.53
CA LEU A 22 12.72 -10.12 21.76
C LEU A 22 12.80 -10.48 23.25
N ALA A 23 13.72 -9.83 23.99
CA ALA A 23 13.91 -10.07 25.42
C ALA A 23 12.79 -9.48 26.32
N ARG A 24 12.04 -8.47 25.83
CA ARG A 24 10.91 -7.89 26.60
C ARG A 24 9.59 -8.65 26.47
N ARG A 25 9.47 -9.63 25.57
CA ARG A 25 8.26 -10.46 25.44
C ARG A 25 8.11 -11.56 26.50
N PHE A 26 9.09 -11.73 27.39
CA PHE A 26 9.07 -12.80 28.42
C PHE A 26 9.07 -12.31 29.87
N ALA A 27 8.81 -11.02 30.15
CA ALA A 27 8.77 -10.51 31.52
C ALA A 27 7.41 -9.83 31.83
N ALA A 28 6.39 -10.65 32.10
CA ALA A 28 5.20 -10.20 32.81
C ALA A 28 5.41 -10.42 34.32
N PRO A 29 5.10 -9.45 35.21
CA PRO A 29 5.09 -9.71 36.63
C PRO A 29 3.89 -10.59 36.99
N THR A 30 4.18 -11.75 37.56
CA THR A 30 3.23 -12.61 38.26
C THR A 30 2.66 -11.87 39.47
N ASN A 31 1.35 -11.61 39.50
CA ASN A 31 0.60 -11.44 40.74
C ASN A 31 -0.77 -12.11 40.60
N LEU A 32 -0.91 -13.24 41.29
CA LEU A 32 -2.14 -13.98 41.52
C LEU A 32 -3.17 -13.09 42.23
N ARG A 33 -4.35 -12.92 41.66
CA ARG A 33 -5.57 -12.62 42.43
C ARG A 33 -6.72 -13.52 41.99
N ARG A 34 -7.35 -14.06 43.03
CA ARG A 34 -8.29 -15.18 43.07
C ARG A 34 -9.62 -14.85 42.39
N PHE A 35 -10.16 -15.83 41.68
CA PHE A 35 -11.54 -15.83 41.20
C PHE A 35 -12.52 -15.83 42.37
N HIS A 36 -13.44 -14.85 42.40
CA HIS A 36 -14.72 -14.99 43.10
C HIS A 36 -15.86 -14.88 42.08
N ARG A 37 -16.59 -15.99 41.94
CA ARG A 37 -17.94 -16.05 41.34
C ARG A 37 -18.95 -15.60 42.40
N ILE A 38 -19.85 -14.67 42.08
CA ILE A 38 -21.17 -14.52 42.72
C ILE A 38 -22.20 -14.12 41.63
N PRO A 39 -23.45 -14.63 41.69
CA PRO A 39 -24.36 -14.74 40.54
C PRO A 39 -25.39 -13.60 40.39
N ALA A 40 -26.10 -13.66 39.28
CA ALA A 40 -27.19 -12.79 38.85
C ALA A 40 -28.28 -12.58 39.93
N LEU A 41 -28.73 -11.33 40.06
CA LEU A 41 -29.91 -10.95 40.83
C LEU A 41 -30.98 -10.37 39.90
N ARG A 42 -32.07 -11.13 39.87
CA ARG A 42 -33.39 -10.88 39.31
C ARG A 42 -34.08 -9.82 40.18
N ALA A 43 -34.50 -8.70 39.59
CA ALA A 43 -35.38 -7.73 40.26
C ALA A 43 -36.80 -7.87 39.70
N GLN A 44 -37.74 -8.10 40.61
CA GLN A 44 -39.17 -8.20 40.36
C GLN A 44 -39.83 -6.82 40.32
N PHE A 45 -40.94 -6.78 39.59
CA PHE A 45 -41.93 -5.71 39.49
C PHE A 45 -42.44 -5.18 40.84
N SER A 46 -42.76 -3.90 40.87
CA SER A 46 -43.92 -3.37 41.60
C SER A 46 -44.60 -2.30 40.74
N SER A 47 -45.91 -2.47 40.58
CA SER A 47 -46.87 -1.60 39.92
C SER A 47 -47.39 -0.55 40.88
N GLU A 48 -47.68 0.68 40.42
CA GLU A 48 -48.84 1.46 40.87
C GLU A 48 -49.16 2.63 39.91
N ASN A 49 -50.40 3.11 40.01
CA ASN A 49 -51.26 3.64 38.94
C ASN A 49 -51.16 5.14 38.62
N GLY A 50 -51.66 5.48 37.41
CA GLY A 50 -52.45 6.70 37.09
C GLY A 50 -51.78 7.64 36.08
N GLY A 51 -52.38 8.13 35.00
CA GLY A 51 -53.71 7.98 34.39
C GLY A 51 -53.93 9.12 33.38
N SER A 52 -54.47 8.80 32.17
CA SER A 52 -55.14 9.69 31.18
C SER A 52 -54.27 10.74 30.44
N THR A 53 -54.40 11.09 29.14
CA THR A 53 -55.47 11.03 28.12
C THR A 53 -54.88 10.93 26.69
N ALA A 54 -55.69 10.44 25.74
CA ALA A 54 -55.38 10.05 24.36
C ALA A 54 -55.61 11.15 23.27
N ALA A 55 -55.02 10.93 22.08
CA ALA A 55 -55.55 11.12 20.69
C ALA A 55 -54.38 11.21 19.69
N ASP A 56 -54.38 10.79 18.41
CA ASP A 56 -55.08 9.78 17.58
C ASP A 56 -54.42 9.90 16.17
N VAL A 57 -53.92 8.81 15.55
CA VAL A 57 -53.66 8.70 14.08
C VAL A 57 -53.74 7.20 13.67
N PRO A 58 -54.35 6.83 12.51
CA PRO A 58 -54.94 5.49 12.30
C PRO A 58 -54.01 4.43 11.67
N ALA A 59 -54.50 3.18 11.76
CA ALA A 59 -53.84 1.91 11.48
C ALA A 59 -53.93 1.39 10.03
N ALA A 60 -53.01 0.48 9.69
CA ALA A 60 -53.05 -0.44 8.54
C ALA A 60 -53.00 -1.91 9.04
N PRO A 61 -53.49 -2.92 8.27
CA PRO A 61 -53.95 -4.19 8.81
C PRO A 61 -52.88 -5.30 8.94
N SER A 62 -53.19 -6.25 9.82
CA SER A 62 -52.38 -7.36 10.35
C SER A 62 -52.39 -8.65 9.50
N MET A 63 -51.28 -9.38 9.53
CA MET A 63 -51.12 -10.79 9.08
C MET A 63 -51.13 -11.75 10.29
N PRO A 64 -51.70 -12.98 10.18
CA PRO A 64 -51.87 -13.88 11.32
C PRO A 64 -50.69 -14.84 11.57
N HIS A 65 -50.49 -15.07 12.87
CA HIS A 65 -49.56 -16.01 13.52
C HIS A 65 -50.19 -17.42 13.61
N TRP A 66 -49.39 -18.48 13.54
CA TRP A 66 -49.80 -19.84 13.95
C TRP A 66 -48.79 -20.41 14.95
N GLU A 67 -49.32 -20.84 16.10
CA GLU A 67 -48.59 -21.44 17.21
C GLU A 67 -48.42 -22.96 17.03
N GLN A 68 -47.34 -23.47 17.65
CA GLN A 68 -47.02 -24.88 17.84
C GLN A 68 -47.79 -25.46 19.02
N ASP A 69 -48.13 -26.75 18.95
CA ASP A 69 -48.44 -27.52 20.14
C ASP A 69 -47.83 -28.94 20.08
N SER A 70 -47.52 -29.49 21.25
CA SER A 70 -46.56 -30.58 21.45
C SER A 70 -47.13 -31.81 22.14
N SER A 71 -46.56 -32.97 21.78
CA SER A 71 -46.38 -34.22 22.56
C SER A 71 -47.57 -35.17 22.81
N SER A 72 -47.39 -36.47 22.49
CA SER A 72 -47.19 -37.54 23.49
C SER A 72 -47.21 -38.99 22.93
N LYS A 73 -46.19 -39.76 23.37
CA LYS A 73 -46.16 -41.19 23.81
C LYS A 73 -46.22 -42.39 22.84
N ILE A 74 -45.39 -43.37 23.21
CA ILE A 74 -44.98 -44.68 22.68
C ILE A 74 -46.02 -45.78 23.01
N PRO A 75 -46.00 -46.98 22.39
CA PRO A 75 -45.30 -48.11 23.04
C PRO A 75 -44.59 -49.15 22.12
N GLU A 76 -43.66 -49.89 22.73
CA GLU A 76 -42.95 -51.11 22.27
C GLU A 76 -43.87 -52.35 22.10
N GLN A 77 -43.48 -53.31 21.25
CA GLN A 77 -43.33 -54.75 21.59
C GLN A 77 -42.70 -55.58 20.44
N ALA A 78 -42.16 -56.75 20.81
CA ALA A 78 -41.09 -57.51 20.16
C ALA A 78 -41.54 -58.83 19.45
N GLU A 79 -40.54 -59.55 18.93
CA GLU A 79 -40.44 -61.02 18.65
C GLU A 79 -40.63 -61.58 17.21
N GLN A 80 -39.47 -61.91 16.61
CA GLN A 80 -38.99 -63.22 16.10
C GLN A 80 -39.66 -64.03 14.96
N ALA A 81 -38.75 -64.65 14.18
CA ALA A 81 -38.79 -65.85 13.30
C ALA A 81 -39.16 -65.64 11.81
N ASN A 82 -38.17 -65.76 10.88
CA ASN A 82 -37.76 -66.95 10.08
C ASN A 82 -38.87 -67.41 9.10
N GLN A 83 -38.66 -67.62 7.79
CA GLN A 83 -37.56 -68.36 7.12
C GLN A 83 -37.69 -68.25 5.57
N GLU A 84 -36.57 -68.53 4.86
CA GLU A 84 -36.43 -69.08 3.49
C GLU A 84 -36.37 -68.12 2.27
N PHE A 85 -35.48 -68.23 1.26
CA PHE A 85 -34.54 -69.27 0.77
C PHE A 85 -33.37 -68.62 -0.04
N ALA A 86 -32.17 -69.24 0.07
CA ALA A 86 -30.99 -69.42 -0.82
C ALA A 86 -30.76 -68.58 -2.12
N ASP A 87 -29.57 -68.50 -2.74
CA ASP A 87 -28.12 -68.61 -2.48
C ASP A 87 -27.46 -68.46 -3.88
N GLU A 88 -26.34 -67.73 -4.01
CA GLU A 88 -25.16 -68.09 -4.83
C GLU A 88 -24.10 -66.95 -4.92
N SER A 89 -23.09 -67.10 -4.06
CA SER A 89 -21.63 -67.01 -4.27
C SER A 89 -20.96 -65.80 -4.98
N LEU A 90 -20.10 -65.10 -4.22
CA LEU A 90 -18.81 -64.52 -4.67
C LEU A 90 -17.75 -64.66 -3.54
N PRO A 91 -16.45 -64.85 -3.85
CA PRO A 91 -15.46 -65.34 -2.88
C PRO A 91 -14.70 -64.24 -2.10
N ASP A 92 -14.37 -64.58 -0.85
CA ASP A 92 -13.47 -63.87 0.06
C ASP A 92 -11.99 -64.00 -0.34
N THR A 93 -11.24 -62.89 -0.32
CA THR A 93 -9.84 -62.82 0.15
C THR A 93 -9.39 -61.36 0.30
N LEU A 94 -9.22 -60.86 1.52
CA LEU A 94 -8.47 -59.63 1.84
C LEU A 94 -7.56 -59.88 3.06
N PRO A 95 -6.22 -59.76 2.94
CA PRO A 95 -5.32 -59.66 4.08
C PRO A 95 -5.15 -58.21 4.56
N SER A 96 -4.88 -58.06 5.85
CA SER A 96 -4.74 -56.80 6.59
C SER A 96 -3.47 -55.98 6.25
N ASP A 97 -3.63 -54.72 5.83
CA ASP A 97 -2.55 -53.78 5.48
C ASP A 97 -1.95 -52.97 6.65
N ALA A 98 -1.99 -53.50 7.88
CA ALA A 98 -1.40 -52.82 9.04
C ALA A 98 0.11 -53.07 9.21
N ALA A 99 0.68 -54.11 8.61
CA ALA A 99 2.09 -54.49 8.77
C ALA A 99 3.03 -53.82 7.75
N HIS A 100 2.52 -53.35 6.61
CA HIS A 100 3.34 -52.78 5.53
C HIS A 100 3.77 -51.32 5.79
N LEU A 101 2.97 -50.57 6.55
CA LEU A 101 3.25 -49.17 6.90
C LEU A 101 4.34 -49.00 7.97
N GLN A 102 4.48 -49.93 8.92
CA GLN A 102 5.55 -49.87 9.93
C GLN A 102 6.94 -50.20 9.35
N ASN A 103 7.02 -51.12 8.39
CA ASN A 103 8.30 -51.48 7.76
C ASN A 103 8.83 -50.39 6.82
N GLN A 104 7.96 -49.65 6.12
CA GLN A 104 8.37 -48.53 5.27
C GLN A 104 8.89 -47.31 6.09
N GLN A 105 8.33 -47.08 7.28
CA GLN A 105 8.79 -46.00 8.19
C GLN A 105 10.13 -46.34 8.86
N ALA A 106 10.41 -47.62 9.11
CA ALA A 106 11.71 -48.08 9.63
C ALA A 106 12.83 -47.99 8.57
N ALA A 107 12.51 -48.32 7.31
CA ALA A 107 13.45 -48.23 6.18
C ALA A 107 13.83 -46.77 5.86
N THR A 108 12.87 -45.84 5.86
CA THR A 108 13.14 -44.39 5.65
C THR A 108 13.93 -43.76 6.80
N ARG A 109 13.73 -44.21 8.05
CA ARG A 109 14.56 -43.77 9.18
C ARG A 109 15.99 -44.31 9.11
N ARG A 110 16.21 -45.54 8.63
CA ARG A 110 17.57 -46.07 8.37
C ARG A 110 18.27 -45.32 7.23
N ALA A 111 17.56 -45.04 6.13
CA ALA A 111 18.10 -44.28 4.99
C ALA A 111 18.50 -42.83 5.36
N ARG A 112 17.73 -42.15 6.22
CA ARG A 112 18.08 -40.81 6.74
C ARG A 112 19.29 -40.84 7.68
N ARG A 113 19.50 -41.93 8.43
CA ARG A 113 20.66 -42.10 9.31
C ARG A 113 21.94 -42.37 8.53
N THR A 114 21.88 -43.19 7.48
CA THR A 114 23.03 -43.44 6.59
C THR A 114 23.38 -42.22 5.74
N ALA A 115 22.40 -41.44 5.27
CA ALA A 115 22.65 -40.17 4.57
C ALA A 115 23.37 -39.13 5.47
N ARG A 116 22.91 -38.95 6.72
CA ARG A 116 23.57 -38.07 7.70
C ARG A 116 24.98 -38.53 8.08
N GLN A 117 25.26 -39.84 8.11
CA GLN A 117 26.61 -40.35 8.34
C GLN A 117 27.53 -40.16 7.12
N ARG A 118 26.97 -40.17 5.91
CA ARG A 118 27.71 -39.92 4.66
C ARG A 118 28.08 -38.44 4.53
N ASP A 119 27.18 -37.52 4.86
CA ASP A 119 27.47 -36.07 4.90
C ASP A 119 28.49 -35.71 5.97
N LYS A 120 28.45 -36.38 7.13
CA LYS A 120 29.41 -36.17 8.23
C LYS A 120 30.81 -36.77 7.96
N ARG A 121 30.91 -37.72 7.02
CA ARG A 121 32.20 -38.23 6.50
C ARG A 121 32.74 -37.33 5.40
N ARG A 122 31.87 -36.83 4.51
CA ARG A 122 32.24 -35.89 3.44
C ARG A 122 32.69 -34.52 3.98
N SER A 123 32.13 -34.07 5.11
CA SER A 123 32.59 -32.87 5.82
C SER A 123 33.92 -33.06 6.55
N LYS A 124 34.33 -34.31 6.84
CA LYS A 124 35.60 -34.64 7.52
C LYS A 124 36.74 -34.94 6.56
N GLU A 125 36.43 -35.30 5.31
CA GLU A 125 37.43 -35.44 4.23
C GLU A 125 37.78 -34.07 3.60
N ASN A 126 36.89 -33.08 3.63
CA ASN A 126 37.18 -31.71 3.19
C ASN A 126 37.99 -30.86 4.20
N GLU A 127 38.23 -31.36 5.42
CA GLU A 127 39.04 -30.68 6.46
C GLU A 127 40.48 -31.22 6.54
N LYS A 128 40.89 -32.16 5.66
CA LYS A 128 42.19 -32.85 5.76
C LYS A 128 43.09 -32.81 4.52
N SER A 129 42.77 -31.95 3.55
CA SER A 129 43.61 -31.72 2.36
C SER A 129 43.70 -30.22 2.07
N ASP A 130 44.50 -29.50 2.86
CA ASP A 130 45.30 -28.35 2.36
C ASP A 130 46.35 -27.92 3.39
N GLU A 131 47.45 -28.67 3.45
CA GLU A 131 48.76 -28.16 3.90
C GLU A 131 49.79 -28.58 2.84
N GLY A 132 50.27 -27.63 2.03
CA GLY A 132 51.38 -27.85 1.10
C GLY A 132 51.46 -26.94 -0.13
N GLU A 133 51.90 -25.68 0.08
CA GLU A 133 52.66 -24.77 -0.82
C GLU A 133 52.09 -24.33 -2.20
N THR A 134 52.25 -23.11 -2.72
CA THR A 134 52.44 -21.72 -2.24
C THR A 134 52.18 -20.74 -3.43
N LYS A 135 51.79 -19.50 -3.09
CA LYS A 135 51.92 -18.18 -3.80
C LYS A 135 50.69 -17.51 -4.47
N ASN A 136 50.28 -16.43 -3.77
CA ASN A 136 49.78 -15.11 -4.21
C ASN A 136 48.30 -14.91 -4.63
N GLY A 137 47.54 -14.18 -3.80
CA GLY A 137 46.28 -13.47 -4.16
C GLY A 137 45.27 -13.33 -3.01
N SER A 138 45.04 -12.10 -2.51
CA SER A 138 44.32 -11.63 -1.29
C SER A 138 42.79 -11.93 -1.24
N ASP A 139 42.08 -12.17 -0.12
CA ASP A 139 42.05 -11.72 1.31
C ASP A 139 41.41 -10.33 1.62
N SER A 140 40.42 -9.90 0.81
CA SER A 140 39.68 -8.63 1.03
C SER A 140 38.25 -8.80 1.56
N THR A 141 37.58 -9.92 1.29
CA THR A 141 36.13 -10.08 1.57
C THR A 141 35.82 -10.54 3.00
N SER A 142 36.74 -11.30 3.61
CA SER A 142 36.67 -11.82 4.99
C SER A 142 36.85 -10.70 6.03
N LYS A 143 37.85 -9.82 5.81
CA LYS A 143 38.18 -8.69 6.68
C LYS A 143 37.11 -7.61 6.69
N ARG A 144 36.47 -7.34 5.54
CA ARG A 144 35.37 -6.35 5.41
C ARG A 144 34.12 -6.79 6.19
N LYS A 145 33.80 -8.10 6.15
CA LYS A 145 32.66 -8.68 6.88
C LYS A 145 32.91 -8.71 8.40
N ALA A 146 34.15 -9.00 8.81
CA ALA A 146 34.59 -8.95 10.20
C ALA A 146 34.61 -7.53 10.77
N ALA A 147 35.05 -6.52 9.99
CA ALA A 147 35.04 -5.12 10.39
C ALA A 147 33.62 -4.58 10.60
N ILE A 148 32.69 -4.90 9.70
CA ILE A 148 31.27 -4.53 9.80
C ILE A 148 30.60 -5.19 11.02
N GLN A 149 30.90 -6.47 11.30
CA GLN A 149 30.43 -7.13 12.52
C GLN A 149 31.00 -6.51 13.79
N LYS A 150 32.27 -6.09 13.78
CA LYS A 150 32.92 -5.42 14.92
C LYS A 150 32.31 -4.05 15.22
N VAL A 151 31.97 -3.28 14.17
CA VAL A 151 31.27 -1.98 14.32
C VAL A 151 29.86 -2.17 14.87
N ASN A 152 29.12 -3.19 14.41
CA ASN A 152 27.80 -3.52 14.94
C ASN A 152 27.86 -3.98 16.41
N GLN A 153 28.88 -4.76 16.80
CA GLN A 153 29.09 -5.17 18.20
C GLN A 153 29.42 -3.98 19.13
N ILE A 154 30.20 -3.01 18.65
CA ILE A 154 30.55 -1.80 19.43
C ILE A 154 29.33 -0.89 19.63
N LEU A 155 28.39 -0.87 18.66
CA LEU A 155 27.14 -0.14 18.76
C LEU A 155 26.14 -0.82 19.72
N ASP A 156 26.14 -2.15 19.80
CA ASP A 156 25.26 -2.92 20.69
C ASP A 156 25.75 -2.94 22.15
N GLU A 157 27.06 -2.99 22.42
CA GLU A 157 27.59 -3.00 23.80
C GLU A 157 27.41 -1.66 24.53
N LYS A 158 27.41 -0.53 23.79
CA LYS A 158 27.16 0.82 24.35
C LYS A 158 25.68 1.11 24.64
N ALA A 159 24.75 0.20 24.29
CA ALA A 159 23.31 0.38 24.44
C ALA A 159 22.71 -0.24 25.74
N SER A 160 23.55 -0.74 26.66
CA SER A 160 23.09 -1.35 27.93
C SER A 160 22.72 -0.29 28.99
N PRO A 161 21.47 -0.20 29.51
CA PRO A 161 21.11 0.81 30.51
C PRO A 161 21.40 0.35 31.95
N LYS A 162 22.13 1.18 32.73
CA LYS A 162 22.10 1.12 34.21
C LYS A 162 20.72 1.58 34.71
N ARG A 163 20.11 0.81 35.63
CA ARG A 163 18.77 1.03 36.21
C ARG A 163 18.73 2.29 37.08
N GLY A 164 17.80 3.19 36.76
CA GLY A 164 17.36 4.35 37.54
C GLY A 164 16.11 4.97 36.89
N PRO A 165 15.22 5.65 37.63
CA PRO A 165 13.92 6.08 37.12
C PRO A 165 14.08 7.20 36.06
N ARG A 166 13.45 7.06 34.89
CA ARG A 166 13.60 7.97 33.74
C ARG A 166 12.26 8.57 33.32
N GLY A 167 12.18 9.90 33.30
CA GLY A 167 11.29 10.66 32.41
C GLY A 167 11.88 10.77 30.99
N PRO A 168 11.10 11.28 30.00
CA PRO A 168 11.48 11.26 28.59
C PRO A 168 12.58 12.29 28.30
N LYS A 169 13.72 11.84 27.75
CA LYS A 169 14.82 12.69 27.27
C LYS A 169 15.01 12.49 25.78
N GLY A 170 14.50 13.42 24.97
CA GLY A 170 14.65 13.45 23.51
C GLY A 170 15.99 14.04 23.03
N LYS A 171 17.13 13.47 23.43
CA LYS A 171 18.45 13.90 22.90
C LYS A 171 19.01 12.82 21.97
N LEU A 172 19.25 13.17 20.71
CA LEU A 172 19.93 12.33 19.71
C LEU A 172 21.42 12.16 20.06
N SER A 173 21.76 11.31 21.03
CA SER A 173 23.14 11.15 21.50
C SER A 173 24.12 10.70 20.42
N HIS A 174 23.66 10.06 19.35
CA HIS A 174 24.52 9.62 18.24
C HIS A 174 24.88 10.74 17.26
N VAL A 175 24.12 11.83 17.22
CA VAL A 175 24.39 12.98 16.34
C VAL A 175 24.79 14.24 17.12
N ALA A 176 24.55 14.28 18.43
CA ALA A 176 24.78 15.44 19.29
C ALA A 176 26.20 16.03 19.20
N ASN A 177 27.22 15.20 18.94
CA ASN A 177 28.61 15.64 18.82
C ASN A 177 28.93 16.32 17.47
N PHE A 178 28.00 16.29 16.52
CA PHE A 178 28.18 16.78 15.16
C PHE A 178 27.14 17.85 14.78
N VAL A 179 26.43 18.41 15.77
CA VAL A 179 25.45 19.47 15.55
C VAL A 179 26.15 20.82 15.55
N ASN A 180 26.03 21.56 14.44
CA ASN A 180 26.57 22.90 14.31
C ASN A 180 25.59 23.95 14.82
N GLU A 181 24.31 23.81 14.46
CA GLU A 181 23.25 24.77 14.76
C GLU A 181 21.97 24.04 15.14
N LYS A 182 21.16 24.67 16.00
CA LYS A 182 19.84 24.18 16.39
C LYS A 182 18.81 25.26 16.14
N HIS A 183 17.77 24.91 15.39
CA HIS A 183 16.57 25.71 15.24
C HIS A 183 15.41 25.00 15.94
N THR A 184 14.72 25.69 16.83
CA THR A 184 13.58 25.13 17.57
C THR A 184 12.35 25.97 17.32
N GLY A 185 11.21 25.32 17.17
CA GLY A 185 9.92 25.99 17.00
C GLY A 185 8.77 25.14 17.49
N VAL A 186 7.56 25.66 17.31
CA VAL A 186 6.31 24.98 17.66
C VAL A 186 5.35 25.12 16.48
N VAL A 187 4.75 24.01 16.09
CA VAL A 187 3.61 23.99 15.16
C VAL A 187 2.38 23.59 15.96
N ASP A 188 1.32 24.39 15.89
CA ASP A 188 0.05 24.15 16.59
C ASP A 188 -1.01 23.74 15.58
N SER A 189 -1.80 22.71 15.91
CA SER A 189 -2.94 22.25 15.12
C SER A 189 -4.02 23.31 14.92
N GLU A 190 -4.01 24.39 15.70
CA GLU A 190 -4.96 25.50 15.63
C GLU A 190 -4.40 26.76 14.92
N ALA A 191 -3.10 26.77 14.58
CA ALA A 191 -2.47 27.96 14.00
C ALA A 191 -2.90 28.21 12.54
N ASP A 192 -3.01 27.14 11.76
CA ASP A 192 -3.42 27.16 10.37
C ASP A 192 -4.36 25.98 10.09
N ALA A 193 -5.21 26.16 9.09
CA ALA A 193 -6.14 25.13 8.63
C ALA A 193 -6.08 25.05 7.11
N LEU A 194 -6.35 23.86 6.57
CA LEU A 194 -6.48 23.68 5.12
C LEU A 194 -7.66 24.51 4.60
N LYS A 195 -7.38 25.39 3.62
CA LYS A 195 -8.40 26.26 3.01
C LYS A 195 -8.61 25.89 1.55
N ALA A 196 -9.87 25.69 1.17
CA ALA A 196 -10.24 25.51 -0.22
C ALA A 196 -10.11 26.83 -0.99
N LEU A 197 -9.64 26.75 -2.23
CA LEU A 197 -9.71 27.86 -3.18
C LEU A 197 -10.89 27.61 -4.12
N ASP A 198 -11.83 28.55 -4.15
CA ASP A 198 -12.99 28.50 -5.03
C ASP A 198 -12.59 28.94 -6.44
N ILE A 199 -12.29 27.97 -7.29
CA ILE A 199 -11.78 28.16 -8.64
C ILE A 199 -12.70 27.40 -9.57
N PRO A 200 -13.29 28.05 -10.59
CA PRO A 200 -14.16 27.38 -11.54
C PRO A 200 -13.45 26.20 -12.19
N MET A 201 -14.14 25.06 -12.23
CA MET A 201 -13.66 23.82 -12.80
C MET A 201 -14.72 23.20 -13.70
N ALA A 202 -14.28 22.32 -14.59
CA ALA A 202 -15.20 21.57 -15.44
C ALA A 202 -16.02 20.55 -14.61
N PRO A 203 -17.11 20.02 -15.17
CA PRO A 203 -17.84 18.91 -14.55
C PRO A 203 -16.92 17.72 -14.30
N VAL A 204 -17.10 17.06 -13.15
CA VAL A 204 -16.45 15.80 -12.82
C VAL A 204 -17.42 14.67 -13.19
N PRO A 205 -16.96 13.60 -13.86
CA PRO A 205 -17.85 12.53 -14.27
C PRO A 205 -18.39 11.74 -13.07
N GLY A 206 -19.56 11.13 -13.25
CA GLY A 206 -20.08 10.10 -12.35
C GLY A 206 -19.56 8.72 -12.73
N LEU A 207 -19.89 7.71 -11.93
CA LEU A 207 -19.66 6.31 -12.28
C LEU A 207 -20.64 5.84 -13.37
N SER A 208 -20.16 5.00 -14.27
CA SER A 208 -20.95 4.34 -15.32
C SER A 208 -21.36 2.91 -14.89
N PHE A 209 -22.12 2.20 -15.72
CA PHE A 209 -22.50 0.78 -15.53
C PHE A 209 -23.23 0.46 -14.21
N GLY A 210 -23.91 1.44 -13.62
CA GLY A 210 -24.60 1.30 -12.33
C GLY A 210 -23.65 1.06 -11.14
N LEU A 211 -22.36 1.40 -11.30
CA LEU A 211 -21.33 1.22 -10.26
C LEU A 211 -21.50 2.17 -9.07
N ASP A 212 -22.35 3.19 -9.17
CA ASP A 212 -22.68 4.10 -8.09
C ASP A 212 -23.28 3.38 -6.86
N ARG A 213 -23.94 2.23 -7.05
CA ARG A 213 -24.42 1.38 -5.93
C ARG A 213 -23.30 0.92 -4.99
N VAL A 214 -22.05 0.85 -5.47
CA VAL A 214 -20.87 0.47 -4.67
C VAL A 214 -20.59 1.50 -3.57
N LEU A 215 -20.90 2.77 -3.81
CA LEU A 215 -20.62 3.88 -2.90
C LEU A 215 -21.42 3.76 -1.58
N PHE A 216 -22.59 3.12 -1.59
CA PHE A 216 -23.55 3.12 -0.48
C PHE A 216 -23.64 1.80 0.28
N ASN A 217 -22.66 0.92 0.15
CA ASN A 217 -22.61 -0.40 0.81
C ASN A 217 -21.62 -0.46 1.99
N SER A 218 -21.29 0.70 2.53
CA SER A 218 -20.43 0.87 3.72
C SER A 218 -21.17 0.68 5.05
N ASN A 219 -22.51 0.57 5.04
CA ASN A 219 -23.37 0.72 6.24
C ASN A 219 -23.58 -0.54 7.11
N ASN A 220 -22.76 -1.59 7.01
CA ASN A 220 -22.81 -2.67 8.00
C ASN A 220 -21.58 -2.57 8.91
N GLU A 221 -21.81 -2.21 10.17
CA GLU A 221 -20.85 -1.93 11.27
C GLU A 221 -19.75 -2.99 11.48
N THR A 222 -19.77 -4.10 10.75
CA THR A 222 -18.85 -5.22 10.91
C THR A 222 -18.07 -5.63 9.66
N SER A 223 -18.38 -5.14 8.45
CA SER A 223 -17.51 -5.28 7.26
C SER A 223 -18.05 -4.47 6.06
N PRO A 224 -17.31 -3.48 5.54
CA PRO A 224 -17.68 -2.77 4.31
C PRO A 224 -17.85 -3.76 3.15
N GLY A 225 -18.96 -3.62 2.44
CA GLY A 225 -19.42 -4.61 1.47
C GLY A 225 -18.63 -4.53 0.16
N VAL A 226 -17.77 -5.51 -0.08
CA VAL A 226 -17.25 -5.75 -1.43
C VAL A 226 -18.41 -6.19 -2.32
N TYR A 227 -18.57 -5.53 -3.46
CA TYR A 227 -19.44 -5.99 -4.53
C TYR A 227 -18.65 -6.84 -5.51
N GLN A 228 -18.97 -8.11 -5.59
CA GLN A 228 -18.43 -8.95 -6.65
C GLN A 228 -19.08 -8.57 -7.96
N LEU A 229 -18.33 -8.58 -9.06
CA LEU A 229 -18.88 -8.34 -10.39
C LEU A 229 -19.96 -9.38 -10.72
N ARG A 230 -19.72 -10.62 -10.28
CA ARG A 230 -20.61 -11.76 -10.46
C ARG A 230 -20.63 -12.60 -9.18
N ASP A 231 -21.81 -13.01 -8.74
CA ASP A 231 -21.94 -13.92 -7.59
C ASP A 231 -21.47 -15.33 -7.98
N PRO A 232 -20.47 -15.92 -7.29
CA PRO A 232 -19.89 -17.21 -7.68
C PRO A 232 -20.85 -18.39 -7.47
N ARG A 233 -21.85 -18.25 -6.59
CA ARG A 233 -22.81 -19.32 -6.29
C ARG A 233 -23.93 -19.40 -7.32
N SER A 234 -24.62 -18.28 -7.56
CA SER A 234 -25.75 -18.19 -8.49
C SER A 234 -25.29 -17.93 -9.93
N ARG A 235 -24.07 -17.42 -10.10
CA ARG A 235 -23.49 -17.00 -11.38
C ARG A 235 -24.23 -15.82 -12.03
N VAL A 236 -25.01 -15.08 -11.25
CA VAL A 236 -25.69 -13.86 -11.67
C VAL A 236 -24.69 -12.69 -11.59
N TYR A 237 -24.63 -11.87 -12.64
CA TYR A 237 -23.83 -10.65 -12.65
C TYR A 237 -24.52 -9.54 -11.85
N ASN A 238 -23.78 -8.85 -10.99
CA ASN A 238 -24.31 -7.71 -10.21
C ASN A 238 -24.23 -6.38 -10.98
N PHE A 239 -23.43 -6.34 -12.05
CA PHE A 239 -23.22 -5.19 -12.94
C PHE A 239 -23.09 -5.68 -14.38
N ASP A 240 -23.00 -4.76 -15.34
CA ASP A 240 -22.84 -5.09 -16.75
C ASP A 240 -21.69 -6.10 -16.98
N PRO A 241 -21.95 -7.26 -17.62
CA PRO A 241 -20.93 -8.27 -17.93
C PRO A 241 -19.76 -7.73 -18.76
N TYR A 242 -19.95 -6.62 -19.48
CA TYR A 242 -18.90 -5.91 -20.21
C TYR A 242 -17.69 -5.58 -19.32
N LEU A 243 -17.91 -5.19 -18.06
CA LEU A 243 -16.84 -4.91 -17.09
C LEU A 243 -15.97 -6.14 -16.78
N GLY A 244 -16.43 -7.35 -17.10
CA GLY A 244 -15.74 -8.59 -16.79
C GLY A 244 -14.47 -8.83 -17.61
N GLN A 245 -14.28 -8.09 -18.71
CA GLN A 245 -13.10 -8.16 -19.55
C GLN A 245 -12.47 -6.77 -19.67
N ILE A 246 -11.20 -6.67 -19.33
CA ILE A 246 -10.44 -5.43 -19.46
C ILE A 246 -9.91 -5.35 -20.88
N MET A 247 -10.06 -4.19 -21.54
CA MET A 247 -9.47 -3.97 -22.86
C MET A 247 -7.95 -4.20 -22.78
N PRO A 248 -7.39 -5.11 -23.59
CA PRO A 248 -5.96 -5.40 -23.58
C PRO A 248 -5.13 -4.14 -23.88
N VAL A 249 -3.96 -4.03 -23.28
CA VAL A 249 -3.06 -2.87 -23.52
C VAL A 249 -2.61 -2.77 -24.98
N THR A 250 -2.57 -3.88 -25.71
CA THR A 250 -2.27 -3.93 -27.14
C THR A 250 -3.41 -3.38 -28.01
N GLU A 251 -4.62 -3.29 -27.47
CA GLU A 251 -5.81 -2.81 -28.17
C GLU A 251 -6.19 -1.38 -27.77
N PHE A 252 -5.90 -0.97 -26.54
CA PHE A 252 -6.14 0.38 -26.08
C PHE A 252 -5.14 1.36 -26.71
N ASP A 253 -5.61 2.50 -27.21
CA ASP A 253 -4.75 3.55 -27.74
C ASP A 253 -4.32 4.55 -26.66
N PHE A 254 -3.18 4.26 -26.03
CA PHE A 254 -2.60 5.14 -25.02
C PHE A 254 -2.07 6.46 -25.58
N ASN A 255 -1.80 6.54 -26.89
CA ASN A 255 -1.30 7.77 -27.53
C ASN A 255 -2.40 8.84 -27.63
N ALA A 256 -3.67 8.43 -27.59
CA ALA A 256 -4.79 9.35 -27.54
C ALA A 256 -4.97 10.00 -26.16
N LEU A 257 -4.37 9.45 -25.09
CA LEU A 257 -4.56 9.97 -23.73
C LEU A 257 -3.76 11.24 -23.48
N LYS A 258 -4.26 12.08 -22.57
CA LYS A 258 -3.52 13.25 -22.09
C LYS A 258 -2.22 12.88 -21.38
N GLU A 259 -1.21 13.70 -21.63
CA GLU A 259 0.03 13.66 -20.88
C GLU A 259 -0.19 14.06 -19.41
N TYR A 260 0.57 13.41 -18.52
CA TYR A 260 0.54 13.77 -17.12
C TYR A 260 1.35 15.04 -16.86
N ILE A 261 0.71 16.08 -16.33
CA ILE A 261 1.33 17.38 -16.05
C ILE A 261 1.90 17.39 -14.61
N THR A 262 3.23 17.50 -14.50
CA THR A 262 3.93 17.68 -13.21
C THR A 262 3.71 19.10 -12.66
N SER A 263 3.95 19.31 -11.36
CA SER A 263 3.69 20.63 -10.73
C SER A 263 4.57 21.71 -11.34
N SER A 264 5.82 21.37 -11.69
CA SER A 264 6.76 22.29 -12.35
C SER A 264 6.34 22.72 -13.76
N LYS A 265 5.51 21.93 -14.44
CA LYS A 265 5.02 22.19 -15.81
C LYS A 265 3.59 22.76 -15.82
N ASP A 266 2.96 22.96 -14.67
CA ASP A 266 1.60 23.49 -14.58
C ASP A 266 1.62 25.02 -14.39
N ASP A 267 1.48 25.73 -15.50
CA ASP A 267 1.36 27.20 -15.51
C ASP A 267 0.14 27.70 -14.74
N THR A 268 -0.97 26.96 -14.75
CA THR A 268 -2.20 27.37 -14.05
C THR A 268 -1.97 27.33 -12.54
N LEU A 269 -1.40 26.24 -12.02
CA LEU A 269 -1.05 26.11 -10.62
C LEU A 269 -0.01 27.16 -10.19
N ARG A 270 1.01 27.44 -11.02
CA ARG A 270 1.99 28.50 -10.73
C ARG A 270 1.33 29.88 -10.66
N ASN A 271 0.48 30.21 -11.63
CA ASN A 271 -0.25 31.48 -11.64
C ASN A 271 -1.13 31.65 -10.40
N HIS A 272 -1.74 30.54 -9.93
CA HIS A 272 -2.53 30.55 -8.70
C HIS A 272 -1.64 30.75 -7.47
N ALA A 273 -0.46 30.13 -7.42
CA ALA A 273 0.52 30.36 -6.36
C ALA A 273 0.91 31.84 -6.27
N ILE A 274 1.25 32.47 -7.40
CA ILE A 274 1.61 33.90 -7.49
C ILE A 274 0.43 34.77 -7.02
N LYS A 275 -0.78 34.52 -7.54
CA LYS A 275 -1.99 35.28 -7.17
C LYS A 275 -2.29 35.20 -5.68
N GLN A 276 -2.09 34.03 -5.07
CA GLN A 276 -2.32 33.78 -3.64
C GLN A 276 -1.11 34.09 -2.76
N LYS A 277 0.00 34.58 -3.35
CA LYS A 277 1.27 34.87 -2.68
C LYS A 277 1.82 33.67 -1.91
N LYS A 278 1.72 32.48 -2.51
CA LYS A 278 2.22 31.21 -1.97
C LYS A 278 3.57 30.89 -2.59
N LYS A 279 4.50 30.39 -1.77
CA LYS A 279 5.87 30.10 -2.20
C LYS A 279 5.99 28.70 -2.80
N TYR A 280 5.24 27.74 -2.28
CA TYR A 280 5.39 26.33 -2.64
C TYR A 280 4.14 25.83 -3.37
N SER A 281 4.32 25.16 -4.50
CA SER A 281 3.23 24.52 -5.23
C SER A 281 3.46 23.03 -5.36
N GLY A 282 2.40 22.22 -5.30
CA GLY A 282 2.53 20.77 -5.41
C GLY A 282 1.23 20.09 -5.84
N SER A 283 1.35 18.86 -6.32
CA SER A 283 0.19 18.01 -6.61
C SER A 283 0.06 16.92 -5.54
N SER A 284 -1.15 16.39 -5.37
CA SER A 284 -1.40 15.28 -4.44
C SER A 284 -0.39 14.13 -4.63
N SER A 285 -0.11 13.76 -5.89
CA SER A 285 0.81 12.68 -6.20
C SER A 285 2.29 13.00 -5.86
N SER A 286 2.74 14.25 -6.02
CA SER A 286 4.13 14.63 -5.73
C SER A 286 4.42 14.79 -4.23
N MET A 287 3.39 15.15 -3.44
CA MET A 287 3.55 15.46 -2.02
C MET A 287 3.42 14.22 -1.10
N THR A 288 2.58 13.25 -1.47
CA THR A 288 2.20 12.12 -0.59
C THR A 288 3.36 11.28 -0.05
N SER A 289 4.44 11.10 -0.83
CA SER A 289 5.59 10.28 -0.39
C SER A 289 6.37 10.95 0.74
N VAL A 290 6.51 12.28 0.70
CA VAL A 290 7.17 13.07 1.75
C VAL A 290 6.26 13.18 2.98
N LEU A 291 4.96 13.45 2.77
CA LEU A 291 3.97 13.46 3.85
C LEU A 291 3.90 12.14 4.61
N SER A 292 4.12 11.00 3.93
CA SER A 292 4.22 9.69 4.59
C SER A 292 5.38 9.64 5.61
N GLN A 293 6.51 10.31 5.35
CA GLN A 293 7.62 10.39 6.29
C GLN A 293 7.24 11.18 7.55
N PHE A 294 6.46 12.26 7.40
CA PHE A 294 5.93 13.02 8.53
C PHE A 294 4.91 12.21 9.34
N HIS A 295 4.03 11.44 8.69
CA HIS A 295 3.17 10.48 9.37
C HIS A 295 3.98 9.51 10.23
N TYR A 296 5.07 8.93 9.72
CA TYR A 296 5.91 8.03 10.52
C TYR A 296 6.54 8.70 11.74
N LEU A 297 6.87 9.99 11.62
CA LEU A 297 7.48 10.77 12.69
C LEU A 297 6.43 11.10 13.77
N LEU A 298 5.32 11.73 13.38
CA LEU A 298 4.25 12.18 14.27
C LEU A 298 3.52 11.02 14.95
N SER A 299 3.24 9.95 14.19
CA SER A 299 2.59 8.75 14.69
C SER A 299 3.54 7.84 15.49
N ALA A 300 4.82 8.20 15.60
CA ALA A 300 5.87 7.36 16.18
C ALA A 300 5.82 5.91 15.64
N TRP A 301 5.83 5.76 14.32
CA TRP A 301 5.72 4.48 13.61
C TRP A 301 4.50 3.65 14.06
N ARG A 302 3.32 4.27 14.17
CA ARG A 302 2.07 3.56 14.45
C ARG A 302 1.90 2.42 13.44
N GLY A 303 1.66 1.22 13.98
CA GLY A 303 1.33 0.07 13.15
C GLY A 303 -0.13 0.15 12.71
N ILE A 304 -0.43 -0.49 11.59
CA ILE A 304 -1.78 -0.58 11.08
C ILE A 304 -2.70 -1.32 12.07
N ASP A 305 -3.95 -0.91 12.10
CA ASP A 305 -5.02 -1.61 12.78
C ASP A 305 -5.65 -2.64 11.84
N THR A 306 -5.70 -3.88 12.31
CA THR A 306 -6.23 -5.04 11.58
C THR A 306 -7.53 -5.55 12.18
N ARG A 307 -8.17 -4.80 13.11
CA ARG A 307 -9.45 -5.18 13.72
C ARG A 307 -10.58 -5.31 12.69
N THR A 308 -10.45 -4.66 11.53
CA THR A 308 -11.39 -4.75 10.40
C THR A 308 -11.27 -6.04 9.60
N LEU A 309 -10.22 -6.84 9.82
CA LEU A 309 -10.04 -8.15 9.18
C LEU A 309 -10.71 -9.25 10.01
N SER A 310 -11.01 -10.37 9.37
CA SER A 310 -11.55 -11.55 10.05
C SER A 310 -10.56 -12.08 11.09
N GLN A 311 -11.12 -12.63 12.17
CA GLN A 311 -10.32 -13.26 13.23
C GLN A 311 -9.44 -14.42 12.72
N GLY A 312 -9.86 -15.06 11.63
CA GLY A 312 -9.16 -16.17 11.00
C GLY A 312 -8.02 -15.77 10.05
N PHE A 313 -7.80 -14.48 9.80
CA PHE A 313 -6.77 -14.02 8.88
C PHE A 313 -5.36 -14.37 9.42
N PRO A 314 -4.50 -15.05 8.63
CA PRO A 314 -3.29 -15.67 9.18
C PRO A 314 -2.15 -14.69 9.46
N ASP A 315 -2.08 -13.59 8.72
CA ASP A 315 -0.98 -12.63 8.82
C ASP A 315 -1.14 -11.68 10.01
N LYS A 316 -0.04 -11.48 10.73
CA LYS A 316 0.00 -10.65 11.96
C LYS A 316 0.89 -9.42 11.83
N LEU A 317 1.45 -9.17 10.66
CA LEU A 317 2.33 -8.02 10.43
C LEU A 317 1.51 -6.74 10.42
N ARG A 318 1.88 -5.80 11.30
CA ARG A 318 1.23 -4.50 11.41
C ARG A 318 2.07 -3.35 10.85
N SER A 319 3.20 -3.65 10.22
CA SER A 319 4.06 -2.64 9.63
C SER A 319 3.68 -2.35 8.18
N PHE A 320 3.84 -1.08 7.79
CA PHE A 320 3.86 -0.68 6.38
C PHE A 320 4.91 -1.48 5.59
N THR A 321 4.70 -1.63 4.29
CA THR A 321 5.63 -2.36 3.43
C THR A 321 7.00 -1.69 3.39
N ARG A 322 8.04 -2.49 3.15
CA ARG A 322 9.43 -1.99 3.01
C ARG A 322 9.52 -0.81 2.04
N LEU A 323 8.76 -0.90 0.95
CA LEU A 323 8.75 0.12 -0.09
C LEU A 323 8.17 1.45 0.41
N LEU A 324 7.03 1.40 1.12
CA LEU A 324 6.40 2.59 1.67
C LEU A 324 7.25 3.24 2.79
N ARG A 325 8.08 2.43 3.46
CA ARG A 325 9.02 2.87 4.50
C ARG A 325 10.35 3.40 3.94
N SER A 326 10.58 3.33 2.63
CA SER A 326 11.83 3.79 2.02
C SER A 326 11.94 5.32 2.09
N PRO A 327 13.16 5.89 2.12
CA PRO A 327 13.34 7.34 2.09
C PRO A 327 12.59 7.97 0.90
N ALA A 328 11.94 9.10 1.13
CA ALA A 328 11.28 9.88 0.10
C ALA A 328 12.28 10.89 -0.49
N ALA A 329 12.20 11.13 -1.79
CA ALA A 329 12.98 12.18 -2.46
C ALA A 329 12.07 12.99 -3.38
N MET A 330 12.42 14.26 -3.55
CA MET A 330 11.68 15.21 -4.38
C MET A 330 12.61 16.29 -4.92
N PHE A 331 12.16 16.94 -5.98
CA PHE A 331 12.73 18.18 -6.48
C PHE A 331 11.83 19.35 -6.10
N LEU A 332 12.46 20.47 -5.77
CA LEU A 332 11.84 21.75 -5.55
C LEU A 332 12.33 22.70 -6.65
N HIS A 333 11.53 22.86 -7.71
CA HIS A 333 11.88 23.63 -8.90
C HIS A 333 11.59 25.11 -8.70
N TYR A 334 12.61 25.96 -8.76
CA TYR A 334 12.42 27.40 -8.73
C TYR A 334 12.05 27.95 -10.11
N GLN A 335 10.95 28.70 -10.18
CA GLN A 335 10.55 29.46 -11.36
C GLN A 335 9.65 30.64 -10.95
N ASP A 336 10.00 31.85 -11.40
CA ASP A 336 9.20 33.07 -11.24
C ASP A 336 8.74 33.36 -9.80
N GLY A 337 9.63 33.17 -8.82
CA GLY A 337 9.32 33.40 -7.39
C GLY A 337 8.54 32.27 -6.71
N VAL A 338 8.23 31.18 -7.42
CA VAL A 338 7.51 30.01 -6.90
C VAL A 338 8.39 28.77 -6.99
N TYR A 339 8.24 27.89 -6.02
CA TYR A 339 8.96 26.63 -5.89
C TYR A 339 7.99 25.45 -6.07
N ALA A 340 8.07 24.77 -7.21
CA ALA A 340 7.19 23.64 -7.54
C ALA A 340 7.76 22.30 -7.08
N ILE A 341 6.95 21.49 -6.42
CA ILE A 341 7.30 20.19 -5.85
C ILE A 341 6.99 19.09 -6.85
N ASP A 342 8.04 18.43 -7.31
CA ASP A 342 7.98 17.27 -8.21
C ASP A 342 8.57 16.03 -7.54
N ALA A 343 7.96 14.87 -7.81
CA ALA A 343 8.48 13.61 -7.32
C ALA A 343 9.81 13.26 -7.99
N ASP A 344 10.75 12.72 -7.21
CA ASP A 344 12.00 12.19 -7.73
C ASP A 344 11.78 10.81 -8.37
N LYS A 345 12.10 10.71 -9.67
CA LYS A 345 11.88 9.52 -10.52
C LYS A 345 13.15 8.68 -10.77
N GLU A 346 14.27 8.96 -10.08
CA GLU A 346 15.57 8.30 -10.33
C GLU A 346 15.47 6.76 -10.34
N PHE A 347 14.62 6.19 -9.49
CA PHE A 347 14.42 4.75 -9.38
C PHE A 347 13.04 4.28 -9.85
N ASP A 348 12.32 5.08 -10.63
CA ASP A 348 11.09 4.61 -11.26
C ASP A 348 11.40 3.42 -12.18
N SER A 349 10.47 2.48 -12.26
CA SER A 349 10.60 1.31 -13.11
C SER A 349 9.35 1.12 -13.95
N ALA A 350 9.57 0.66 -15.19
CA ALA A 350 8.51 0.33 -16.12
C ALA A 350 7.64 -0.80 -15.55
N ASN A 351 6.32 -0.64 -15.64
CA ASN A 351 5.38 -1.69 -15.29
C ASN A 351 4.07 -1.52 -16.06
N ILE A 352 3.41 -2.64 -16.35
CA ILE A 352 2.12 -2.71 -17.06
C ILE A 352 1.00 -1.89 -16.39
N LEU A 353 1.07 -1.74 -15.07
CA LEU A 353 -0.01 -1.16 -14.26
C LEU A 353 -0.12 0.36 -14.42
N MET A 354 0.95 1.02 -14.91
CA MET A 354 0.94 2.47 -15.16
C MET A 354 -0.12 2.89 -16.17
N ASN A 355 -0.19 2.18 -17.30
CA ASN A 355 -1.06 2.51 -18.41
C ASN A 355 -2.49 2.03 -18.14
N LEU A 356 -2.62 0.81 -17.60
CA LEU A 356 -3.92 0.19 -17.34
C LEU A 356 -4.80 1.02 -16.40
N GLY A 357 -4.18 1.71 -15.45
CA GLY A 357 -4.88 2.54 -14.51
C GLY A 357 -5.68 3.69 -15.15
N LYS A 358 -5.10 4.41 -16.11
CA LYS A 358 -5.81 5.48 -16.86
C LYS A 358 -6.92 4.90 -17.74
N SER A 359 -6.66 3.76 -18.38
CA SER A 359 -7.67 3.06 -19.19
C SER A 359 -8.87 2.65 -18.33
N MET A 360 -8.63 2.08 -17.15
CA MET A 360 -9.71 1.68 -16.25
C MET A 360 -10.45 2.88 -15.63
N GLU A 361 -9.80 4.00 -15.36
CA GLU A 361 -10.47 5.23 -14.92
C GLU A 361 -11.54 5.67 -15.94
N LYS A 362 -11.21 5.66 -17.23
CA LYS A 362 -12.18 5.91 -18.31
C LYS A 362 -13.25 4.82 -18.40
N LEU A 363 -12.86 3.54 -18.30
CA LEU A 363 -13.82 2.42 -18.29
C LEU A 363 -14.87 2.56 -17.18
N LEU A 364 -14.50 3.06 -16.00
CA LEU A 364 -15.41 3.15 -14.86
C LEU A 364 -16.33 4.39 -14.91
N THR A 365 -16.01 5.38 -15.74
CA THR A 365 -16.69 6.70 -15.78
C THR A 365 -17.40 6.99 -17.10
N MET A 366 -17.08 6.28 -18.18
CA MET A 366 -17.67 6.50 -19.50
C MET A 366 -18.72 5.45 -19.85
N PRO A 367 -19.75 5.82 -20.65
CA PRO A 367 -20.56 4.84 -21.35
C PRO A 367 -19.72 3.92 -22.23
N LYS A 368 -20.22 2.71 -22.50
CA LYS A 368 -19.53 1.70 -23.29
C LYS A 368 -19.15 2.21 -24.68
N GLU A 369 -20.07 2.89 -25.33
CA GLU A 369 -19.94 3.39 -26.69
C GLU A 369 -18.79 4.41 -26.79
N ASP A 370 -18.63 5.24 -25.77
CA ASP A 370 -17.57 6.25 -25.69
C ASP A 370 -16.22 5.62 -25.34
N PHE A 371 -16.19 4.66 -24.42
CA PHE A 371 -14.96 3.97 -24.05
C PHE A 371 -14.38 3.13 -25.19
N GLU A 372 -15.24 2.51 -26.02
CA GLU A 372 -14.80 1.74 -27.20
C GLU A 372 -14.16 2.62 -28.28
N ARG A 373 -14.32 3.95 -28.23
CA ARG A 373 -13.60 4.88 -29.12
C ARG A 373 -12.10 4.94 -28.84
N TYR A 374 -11.64 4.48 -27.68
CA TYR A 374 -10.20 4.37 -27.36
C TYR A 374 -9.56 3.08 -27.89
N ARG A 375 -10.35 2.17 -28.47
CA ARG A 375 -9.81 0.98 -29.11
C ARG A 375 -9.09 1.37 -30.42
N ARG A 376 -7.88 0.86 -30.62
CA ARG A 376 -7.06 1.10 -31.83
C ARG A 376 -7.78 0.74 -33.13
N SER A 377 -8.63 -0.29 -33.10
CA SER A 377 -9.41 -0.77 -34.25
C SER A 377 -10.76 -0.08 -34.40
N SER A 378 -11.09 0.92 -33.58
CA SER A 378 -12.38 1.61 -33.65
C SER A 378 -12.47 2.45 -34.92
N GLU A 379 -13.61 2.36 -35.62
CA GLU A 379 -13.88 3.18 -36.82
C GLU A 379 -14.10 4.66 -36.45
N ASN A 380 -14.70 4.92 -35.28
CA ASN A 380 -14.94 6.26 -34.74
C ASN A 380 -14.00 6.55 -33.55
N LYS A 381 -12.69 6.38 -33.81
CA LYS A 381 -11.66 6.54 -32.80
C LYS A 381 -11.59 7.99 -32.30
N ILE A 382 -11.45 8.18 -30.99
CA ILE A 382 -11.18 9.51 -30.42
C ILE A 382 -9.83 10.02 -30.92
N THR A 383 -9.78 11.26 -31.41
CA THR A 383 -8.52 11.87 -31.85
C THR A 383 -7.77 12.48 -30.66
N TYR A 384 -6.47 12.72 -30.82
CA TYR A 384 -5.67 13.39 -29.80
C TYR A 384 -6.24 14.79 -29.50
N GLU A 385 -6.64 15.55 -30.52
CA GLU A 385 -7.21 16.88 -30.38
C GLU A 385 -8.55 16.86 -29.63
N GLU A 386 -9.41 15.88 -29.93
CA GLU A 386 -10.67 15.68 -29.22
C GLU A 386 -10.44 15.39 -27.73
N GLU A 387 -9.50 14.49 -27.41
CA GLU A 387 -9.14 14.23 -26.01
C GLU A 387 -8.62 15.50 -25.34
N GLN A 388 -7.67 16.22 -25.97
CA GLN A 388 -7.10 17.43 -25.39
C GLN A 388 -8.16 18.51 -25.11
N ALA A 389 -9.22 18.56 -25.90
CA ALA A 389 -10.35 19.48 -25.69
C ALA A 389 -11.19 19.16 -24.44
N ILE A 390 -11.15 17.94 -23.91
CA ILE A 390 -11.89 17.55 -22.70
C ILE A 390 -11.21 18.14 -21.46
N PRO A 391 -11.76 19.16 -20.79
CA PRO A 391 -11.07 19.79 -19.66
C PRO A 391 -10.87 18.81 -18.49
N GLU A 392 -9.68 18.87 -17.86
CA GLU A 392 -9.40 18.17 -16.62
C GLU A 392 -9.89 18.98 -15.42
N SER A 393 -10.42 18.28 -14.41
CA SER A 393 -11.03 18.90 -13.23
C SER A 393 -10.11 18.81 -12.02
N TYR A 394 -9.90 19.94 -11.34
CA TYR A 394 -8.98 20.06 -10.21
C TYR A 394 -9.60 20.79 -9.03
N HIS A 395 -9.34 20.28 -7.84
CA HIS A 395 -9.43 21.07 -6.60
C HIS A 395 -8.10 21.73 -6.27
N TYR A 396 -8.19 22.96 -5.77
CA TYR A 396 -7.05 23.69 -5.24
C TYR A 396 -7.26 23.98 -3.75
N SER A 397 -6.24 23.72 -2.96
CA SER A 397 -6.23 23.94 -1.51
C SER A 397 -4.97 24.70 -1.10
N THR A 398 -5.02 25.47 -0.02
CA THR A 398 -3.86 26.19 0.52
C THR A 398 -3.70 25.95 2.02
N TYR A 399 -2.45 25.90 2.47
CA TYR A 399 -2.05 25.77 3.87
C TYR A 399 -0.68 26.44 4.03
N GLY A 400 -0.50 27.35 4.99
CA GLY A 400 0.76 28.10 5.13
C GLY A 400 1.19 28.75 3.80
N ASP A 401 2.41 28.46 3.37
CA ASP A 401 3.02 28.89 2.10
C ASP A 401 2.72 27.94 0.92
N PHE A 402 1.94 26.88 1.13
CA PHE A 402 1.57 25.92 0.08
C PHE A 402 0.32 26.33 -0.70
N ILE A 403 0.33 26.03 -1.99
CA ILE A 403 -0.85 25.75 -2.80
C ILE A 403 -0.75 24.32 -3.35
N MET A 404 -1.85 23.58 -3.27
CA MET A 404 -1.90 22.16 -3.61
C MET A 404 -3.00 21.91 -4.63
N ARG A 405 -2.71 21.11 -5.65
CA ARG A 405 -3.66 20.67 -6.68
C ARG A 405 -3.98 19.19 -6.51
N SER A 406 -5.26 18.84 -6.57
CA SER A 406 -5.69 17.45 -6.74
C SER A 406 -6.58 17.31 -7.96
N GLN A 407 -6.24 16.37 -8.84
CA GLN A 407 -7.13 15.94 -9.92
C GLN A 407 -8.34 15.22 -9.31
N LEU A 408 -9.50 15.33 -9.96
CA LEU A 408 -10.76 14.77 -9.50
C LEU A 408 -11.24 13.72 -10.49
N ASP A 409 -11.34 12.47 -10.02
CA ASP A 409 -11.63 11.34 -10.90
C ASP A 409 -13.15 11.11 -11.03
N ALA A 410 -13.91 11.24 -9.94
CA ALA A 410 -15.35 11.00 -9.94
C ALA A 410 -16.13 11.81 -8.88
N TYR A 411 -17.43 11.97 -9.12
CA TYR A 411 -18.35 12.74 -8.29
C TYR A 411 -19.70 12.04 -8.11
N ASP A 412 -20.24 12.06 -6.89
CA ASP A 412 -21.62 11.72 -6.59
C ASP A 412 -22.19 12.65 -5.49
N PRO A 413 -23.26 13.40 -5.76
CA PRO A 413 -23.81 14.38 -4.80
C PRO A 413 -24.39 13.75 -3.52
N ARG A 414 -24.62 12.43 -3.49
CA ARG A 414 -25.17 11.73 -2.33
C ARG A 414 -24.09 11.40 -1.29
N LEU A 415 -22.80 11.49 -1.65
CA LEU A 415 -21.69 11.30 -0.73
C LEU A 415 -21.48 12.55 0.15
N PRO A 416 -20.96 12.40 1.38
CA PRO A 416 -20.65 13.52 2.25
C PRO A 416 -19.63 14.53 1.66
N GLY A 417 -19.53 15.69 2.30
CA GLY A 417 -18.53 16.69 1.97
C GLY A 417 -18.72 17.30 0.58
N THR A 418 -17.73 17.17 -0.29
CA THR A 418 -17.78 17.71 -1.66
C THR A 418 -18.45 16.76 -2.66
N GLY A 419 -18.83 15.55 -2.25
CA GLY A 419 -19.29 14.48 -3.13
C GLY A 419 -18.19 13.89 -4.03
N MET A 420 -16.96 14.40 -3.97
CA MET A 420 -15.84 13.93 -4.78
C MET A 420 -15.22 12.68 -4.17
N PHE A 421 -14.79 11.77 -5.03
CA PHE A 421 -14.02 10.60 -4.63
C PHE A 421 -13.04 10.21 -5.74
N ASP A 422 -12.03 9.46 -5.35
CA ASP A 422 -10.91 9.12 -6.21
C ASP A 422 -11.04 7.67 -6.70
N LEU A 423 -10.64 7.41 -7.94
CA LEU A 423 -10.75 6.10 -8.56
C LEU A 423 -9.40 5.40 -8.51
N LYS A 424 -9.38 4.21 -7.92
CA LYS A 424 -8.20 3.37 -7.82
C LYS A 424 -8.49 1.97 -8.33
N THR A 425 -7.45 1.36 -8.84
CA THR A 425 -7.48 -0.02 -9.28
C THR A 425 -6.44 -0.82 -8.51
N ARG A 426 -6.80 -2.06 -8.21
CA ARG A 426 -6.00 -2.97 -7.41
C ARG A 426 -5.75 -4.24 -8.18
N ALA A 427 -4.56 -4.35 -8.75
CA ALA A 427 -4.07 -5.60 -9.29
C ALA A 427 -3.93 -6.63 -8.17
N VAL A 428 -4.31 -7.88 -8.43
CA VAL A 428 -4.14 -8.98 -7.48
C VAL A 428 -2.68 -9.24 -7.13
N VAL A 429 -2.45 -9.85 -5.97
CA VAL A 429 -1.13 -10.11 -5.41
C VAL A 429 -0.18 -10.82 -6.38
N SER A 430 -0.67 -11.74 -7.24
CA SER A 430 0.15 -12.43 -8.24
C SER A 430 0.81 -11.48 -9.25
N ILE A 431 0.07 -10.47 -9.71
CA ILE A 431 0.56 -9.44 -10.63
C ILE A 431 1.49 -8.47 -9.90
N ARG A 432 1.13 -8.10 -8.67
CA ARG A 432 1.90 -7.11 -7.89
C ARG A 432 3.27 -7.62 -7.44
N MET A 433 3.40 -8.92 -7.20
CA MET A 433 4.68 -9.53 -6.83
C MET A 433 5.62 -9.68 -8.02
N ASP A 434 5.10 -9.88 -9.24
CA ASP A 434 5.88 -10.18 -10.43
C ASP A 434 5.39 -9.35 -11.62
N ALA A 435 5.41 -8.02 -11.47
CA ALA A 435 4.80 -7.10 -12.45
C ALA A 435 5.55 -7.06 -13.79
N LYS A 436 6.84 -7.46 -13.81
CA LYS A 436 7.63 -7.57 -15.05
C LYS A 436 7.25 -8.83 -15.86
N ASN A 437 6.92 -9.94 -15.18
CA ASN A 437 6.49 -11.20 -15.80
C ASN A 437 5.03 -11.53 -15.44
N PHE A 438 4.17 -10.53 -15.55
CA PHE A 438 2.79 -10.55 -15.08
C PHE A 438 1.94 -11.64 -15.76
N GLU A 439 2.34 -12.12 -16.94
CA GLU A 439 1.71 -13.20 -17.70
C GLU A 439 1.60 -14.49 -16.87
N HIS A 440 2.58 -14.74 -16.00
CA HIS A 440 2.54 -15.89 -15.09
C HIS A 440 1.47 -15.75 -14.01
N GLY A 441 1.10 -14.52 -13.66
CA GLY A 441 0.13 -14.17 -12.62
C GLY A 441 -1.31 -13.96 -13.10
N LEU A 442 -1.54 -13.84 -14.41
CA LEU A 442 -2.87 -13.55 -15.01
C LEU A 442 -3.97 -14.52 -14.56
N GLY A 443 -3.61 -15.78 -14.34
CA GLY A 443 -4.59 -16.80 -13.95
C GLY A 443 -5.11 -16.71 -12.53
N TYR A 444 -4.59 -15.82 -11.69
CA TYR A 444 -5.06 -15.67 -10.31
C TYR A 444 -6.45 -15.02 -10.30
N GLU A 445 -7.39 -15.61 -9.56
CA GLU A 445 -8.75 -15.10 -9.42
C GLU A 445 -9.08 -14.78 -7.96
N ILE A 446 -9.98 -13.82 -7.74
CA ILE A 446 -10.61 -13.61 -6.43
C ILE A 446 -11.92 -14.38 -6.39
N LYS A 447 -12.01 -15.40 -5.54
CA LYS A 447 -13.13 -16.32 -5.44
C LYS A 447 -13.97 -16.12 -4.18
N THR A 448 -13.35 -15.62 -3.10
CA THR A 448 -14.01 -15.50 -1.79
C THR A 448 -13.85 -14.11 -1.19
N ARG A 449 -14.73 -13.76 -0.24
CA ARG A 449 -14.59 -12.52 0.54
C ARG A 449 -13.40 -12.60 1.50
N PHE A 450 -13.31 -13.71 2.23
CA PHE A 450 -12.32 -13.94 3.29
C PHE A 450 -11.33 -15.02 2.89
N GLY A 451 -10.09 -14.93 3.39
CA GLY A 451 -9.03 -15.92 3.16
C GLY A 451 -7.64 -15.33 2.95
N ASP A 452 -6.64 -16.19 2.90
CA ASP A 452 -5.21 -15.83 2.73
C ASP A 452 -4.81 -15.58 1.26
N PHE A 453 -5.48 -16.25 0.33
CA PHE A 453 -5.29 -16.09 -1.12
C PHE A 453 -6.65 -16.20 -1.81
N GLU A 454 -6.70 -15.76 -3.07
CA GLU A 454 -7.90 -15.74 -3.90
C GLU A 454 -9.08 -15.04 -3.20
N SER A 455 -8.78 -14.04 -2.35
CA SER A 455 -9.75 -13.37 -1.49
C SER A 455 -9.62 -11.84 -1.54
N TYR A 456 -10.75 -11.15 -1.36
CA TYR A 456 -10.73 -9.69 -1.21
C TYR A 456 -10.06 -9.25 0.09
N GLU A 457 -10.20 -10.02 1.17
CA GLU A 457 -9.55 -9.75 2.45
C GLU A 457 -8.03 -9.69 2.35
N ARG A 458 -7.40 -10.58 1.55
CA ARG A 458 -5.96 -10.51 1.27
C ARG A 458 -5.60 -9.22 0.55
N GLU A 459 -6.35 -8.86 -0.49
CA GLU A 459 -6.07 -7.64 -1.25
C GLU A 459 -6.25 -6.38 -0.41
N PHE A 460 -7.27 -6.36 0.46
CA PHE A 460 -7.53 -5.29 1.42
C PHE A 460 -6.43 -5.18 2.47
N TYR A 461 -6.01 -6.28 3.10
CA TYR A 461 -4.89 -6.29 4.05
C TYR A 461 -3.60 -5.73 3.43
N ASP A 462 -3.27 -6.17 2.22
CA ASP A 462 -2.12 -5.65 1.49
C ASP A 462 -2.30 -4.17 1.12
N MET A 463 -3.54 -3.71 0.92
CA MET A 463 -3.83 -2.33 0.56
C MET A 463 -3.65 -1.40 1.77
N ILE A 464 -4.08 -1.82 2.96
CA ILE A 464 -3.82 -1.12 4.23
C ILE A 464 -2.30 -0.89 4.40
N ARG A 465 -1.49 -1.92 4.17
CA ARG A 465 -0.03 -1.86 4.40
C ARG A 465 0.75 -1.08 3.34
N ALA A 466 0.24 -1.00 2.12
CA ALA A 466 1.01 -0.54 0.96
C ALA A 466 0.49 0.75 0.32
N ALA A 467 -0.79 1.08 0.49
CA ALA A 467 -1.46 2.11 -0.29
C ALA A 467 -2.31 3.08 0.53
N PHE A 468 -3.01 2.61 1.58
CA PHE A 468 -3.96 3.44 2.33
C PHE A 468 -3.38 4.73 2.89
N LEU A 469 -2.14 4.73 3.39
CA LEU A 469 -1.52 5.97 3.83
C LEU A 469 -1.46 7.02 2.71
N LYS A 470 -1.07 6.63 1.50
CA LYS A 470 -1.06 7.53 0.34
C LYS A 470 -2.46 7.94 -0.08
N TYR A 471 -3.42 7.02 -0.07
CA TYR A 471 -4.80 7.33 -0.44
C TYR A 471 -5.44 8.30 0.54
N SER A 472 -5.28 8.09 1.85
CA SER A 472 -5.78 9.01 2.89
C SER A 472 -5.22 10.43 2.72
N LEU A 473 -3.94 10.55 2.36
CA LEU A 473 -3.29 11.84 2.08
C LEU A 473 -3.82 12.48 0.78
N GLN A 474 -4.06 11.70 -0.28
CA GLN A 474 -4.66 12.20 -1.52
C GLN A 474 -6.07 12.71 -1.30
N VAL A 475 -6.89 11.94 -0.58
CA VAL A 475 -8.27 12.28 -0.24
C VAL A 475 -8.33 13.57 0.60
N ARG A 476 -7.42 13.75 1.56
CA ARG A 476 -7.30 15.00 2.34
C ARG A 476 -6.89 16.20 1.49
N ILE A 477 -5.87 16.05 0.64
CA ILE A 477 -5.42 17.13 -0.25
C ILE A 477 -6.56 17.53 -1.23
N GLY A 478 -7.25 16.53 -1.77
CA GLY A 478 -8.35 16.69 -2.73
C GLY A 478 -9.70 17.03 -2.11
N ARG A 479 -9.84 17.01 -0.78
CA ARG A 479 -11.11 17.20 -0.06
C ARG A 479 -12.19 16.23 -0.55
N MET A 480 -11.80 14.98 -0.75
CA MET A 480 -12.65 13.89 -1.22
C MET A 480 -13.24 13.12 -0.02
N ASP A 481 -14.32 12.37 -0.24
CA ASP A 481 -14.95 11.54 0.81
C ASP A 481 -14.22 10.20 1.00
N GLY A 482 -13.66 9.65 -0.07
CA GLY A 482 -13.06 8.33 -0.06
C GLY A 482 -12.50 7.92 -1.42
N ILE A 483 -12.26 6.61 -1.56
CA ILE A 483 -11.75 5.99 -2.78
C ILE A 483 -12.66 4.85 -3.24
N PHE A 484 -12.88 4.76 -4.54
CA PHE A 484 -13.48 3.60 -5.18
C PHE A 484 -12.37 2.68 -5.70
N VAL A 485 -12.43 1.39 -5.40
CA VAL A 485 -11.40 0.40 -5.75
C VAL A 485 -11.97 -0.67 -6.67
N ALA A 486 -11.42 -0.83 -7.87
CA ALA A 486 -11.69 -1.96 -8.75
C ALA A 486 -10.58 -3.03 -8.64
N PHE A 487 -10.94 -4.27 -8.27
CA PHE A 487 -9.99 -5.38 -8.14
C PHE A 487 -9.87 -6.16 -9.46
N HIS A 488 -8.64 -6.40 -9.93
CA HIS A 488 -8.42 -7.02 -11.24
C HIS A 488 -7.14 -7.86 -11.32
N ASN A 489 -7.03 -8.71 -12.33
CA ASN A 489 -5.80 -9.44 -12.68
C ASN A 489 -5.15 -8.94 -13.98
N VAL A 490 -5.53 -7.75 -14.47
CA VAL A 490 -5.13 -7.14 -15.76
C VAL A 490 -5.92 -7.66 -16.97
N GLU A 491 -6.53 -8.84 -16.87
CA GLU A 491 -7.41 -9.39 -17.92
C GLU A 491 -8.90 -9.19 -17.59
N ARG A 492 -9.25 -9.25 -16.31
CA ARG A 492 -10.63 -9.26 -15.81
C ARG A 492 -10.76 -8.44 -14.54
N ILE A 493 -11.91 -7.80 -14.36
CA ILE A 493 -12.33 -7.21 -13.09
C ILE A 493 -13.11 -8.25 -12.29
N PHE A 494 -12.80 -8.37 -10.99
CA PHE A 494 -13.48 -9.30 -10.08
C PHE A 494 -14.60 -8.64 -9.31
N GLY A 495 -14.45 -7.36 -8.97
CA GLY A 495 -15.43 -6.63 -8.17
C GLY A 495 -14.87 -5.31 -7.67
N PHE A 496 -15.65 -4.66 -6.83
CA PHE A 496 -15.48 -3.28 -6.44
C PHE A 496 -15.67 -3.10 -4.93
N GLN A 497 -15.00 -2.11 -4.37
CA GLN A 497 -15.17 -1.69 -2.98
C GLN A 497 -15.04 -0.17 -2.90
N TYR A 498 -15.94 0.48 -2.17
CA TYR A 498 -15.74 1.86 -1.73
C TYR A 498 -15.12 1.85 -0.33
N VAL A 499 -14.11 2.69 -0.12
CA VAL A 499 -13.41 2.86 1.16
C VAL A 499 -13.41 4.34 1.51
N SER A 500 -14.17 4.71 2.54
CA SER A 500 -14.28 6.11 2.99
C SER A 500 -13.03 6.56 3.77
N LEU A 501 -12.86 7.88 3.93
CA LEU A 501 -11.80 8.42 4.77
C LEU A 501 -11.86 7.92 6.22
N PRO A 502 -13.02 7.88 6.91
CA PRO A 502 -13.17 7.23 8.21
C PRO A 502 -12.70 5.77 8.24
N GLU A 503 -12.96 4.99 7.20
CA GLU A 503 -12.53 3.59 7.13
C GLU A 503 -11.00 3.49 6.99
N MET A 504 -10.39 4.34 6.16
CA MET A 504 -8.93 4.43 6.07
C MET A 504 -8.30 4.82 7.40
N ASP A 505 -8.85 5.82 8.08
CA ASP A 505 -8.37 6.27 9.40
C ASP A 505 -8.54 5.21 10.49
N GLN A 506 -9.61 4.40 10.44
CA GLN A 506 -9.74 3.27 11.35
C GLN A 506 -8.54 2.33 11.24
N THR A 507 -8.05 2.08 10.02
CA THR A 507 -6.91 1.18 9.79
C THR A 507 -5.54 1.85 9.99
N LEU A 508 -5.42 3.16 9.82
CA LEU A 508 -4.16 3.91 9.91
C LEU A 508 -3.94 4.51 11.30
N HIS A 509 -4.97 5.08 11.89
CA HIS A 509 -4.96 5.83 13.14
C HIS A 509 -5.61 5.07 14.29
N GLY A 510 -6.42 4.05 14.00
CA GLY A 510 -7.11 3.20 14.97
C GLY A 510 -8.48 3.73 15.41
N THR A 511 -8.97 4.78 14.77
CA THR A 511 -10.28 5.42 15.03
C THR A 511 -10.90 5.84 13.71
N SER A 512 -12.23 5.77 13.59
CA SER A 512 -12.98 6.29 12.45
C SER A 512 -13.27 7.78 12.54
N ASP A 513 -12.99 8.42 13.69
CA ASP A 513 -13.02 9.87 13.81
C ASP A 513 -11.82 10.46 13.06
N THR A 514 -12.08 11.24 12.01
CA THR A 514 -11.04 11.77 11.13
C THR A 514 -10.21 12.86 11.78
N ALA A 515 -10.64 13.43 12.92
CA ALA A 515 -9.97 14.54 13.58
C ALA A 515 -8.47 14.28 13.83
N LEU A 516 -8.11 13.06 14.24
CA LEU A 516 -6.71 12.70 14.45
C LEU A 516 -5.90 12.73 13.15
N GLY A 517 -6.41 12.09 12.10
CA GLY A 517 -5.71 12.06 10.80
C GLY A 517 -5.65 13.43 10.14
N ASP A 518 -6.68 14.25 10.31
CA ASP A 518 -6.77 15.61 9.76
C ASP A 518 -5.76 16.53 10.43
N LYS A 519 -5.68 16.54 11.77
CA LYS A 519 -4.68 17.32 12.50
C LYS A 519 -3.26 16.82 12.24
N GLU A 520 -3.05 15.51 12.13
CA GLU A 520 -1.73 14.95 11.76
C GLU A 520 -1.28 15.42 10.38
N PHE A 521 -2.20 15.47 9.41
CA PHE A 521 -1.93 15.97 8.07
C PHE A 521 -1.58 17.46 8.06
N GLU A 522 -2.33 18.30 8.77
CA GLU A 522 -2.05 19.74 8.90
C GLU A 522 -0.71 20.00 9.58
N LEU A 523 -0.42 19.31 10.70
CA LEU A 523 0.87 19.40 11.39
C LEU A 523 2.04 18.93 10.50
N SER A 524 1.82 17.91 9.66
CA SER A 524 2.80 17.47 8.67
C SER A 524 3.13 18.58 7.67
N LEU A 525 2.11 19.28 7.17
CA LEU A 525 2.30 20.42 6.27
C LEU A 525 3.02 21.57 6.99
N GLY A 526 2.66 21.87 8.24
CA GLY A 526 3.32 22.92 9.03
C GLY A 526 4.81 22.65 9.24
N LEU A 527 5.18 21.46 9.70
CA LEU A 527 6.58 21.07 9.85
C LEU A 527 7.33 21.13 8.51
N TRP A 528 6.70 20.68 7.44
CA TRP A 528 7.31 20.70 6.12
C TRP A 528 7.50 22.14 5.61
N ASN A 529 6.56 23.04 5.84
CA ASN A 529 6.68 24.46 5.51
C ASN A 529 7.93 25.08 6.16
N GLU A 530 8.16 24.81 7.45
CA GLU A 530 9.32 25.32 8.18
C GLU A 530 10.64 24.81 7.58
N ILE A 531 10.69 23.52 7.21
CA ILE A 531 11.85 22.92 6.56
C ILE A 531 12.12 23.56 5.19
N LEU A 532 11.07 23.75 4.39
CA LEU A 532 11.20 24.38 3.08
C LEU A 532 11.66 25.84 3.21
N ASN A 533 11.08 26.60 4.15
CA ASN A 533 11.47 27.99 4.40
C ASN A 533 12.97 28.09 4.74
N LYS A 534 13.45 27.27 5.68
CA LYS A 534 14.89 27.24 6.04
C LYS A 534 15.78 26.86 4.86
N ALA A 535 15.36 25.90 4.05
CA ALA A 535 16.12 25.48 2.87
C ALA A 535 16.18 26.58 1.80
N THR A 536 15.05 27.22 1.48
CA THR A 536 15.00 28.30 0.49
C THR A 536 15.61 29.62 0.96
N GLU A 537 15.74 29.82 2.28
CA GLU A 537 16.51 30.93 2.84
C GLU A 537 18.02 30.72 2.67
N LYS A 538 18.52 29.49 2.87
CA LYS A 538 19.92 29.15 2.60
C LYS A 538 20.24 29.14 1.10
N TYR A 539 19.29 28.67 0.30
CA TYR A 539 19.43 28.52 -1.16
C TYR A 539 18.37 29.34 -1.91
N PRO A 540 18.45 30.68 -1.87
CA PRO A 540 17.47 31.53 -2.52
C PRO A 540 17.54 31.34 -4.04
N GLU A 541 16.37 31.33 -4.68
CA GLU A 541 16.18 31.32 -6.14
C GLU A 541 16.86 30.15 -6.88
N GLN A 542 17.14 29.06 -6.17
CA GLN A 542 17.74 27.85 -6.73
C GLN A 542 16.79 26.67 -6.67
N SER A 543 16.89 25.77 -7.65
CA SER A 543 16.18 24.49 -7.56
C SER A 543 16.93 23.56 -6.61
N LEU A 544 16.19 22.79 -5.80
CA LEU A 544 16.76 21.96 -4.74
C LEU A 544 16.32 20.51 -4.90
N ARG A 545 17.18 19.58 -4.50
CA ARG A 545 16.83 18.17 -4.36
C ARG A 545 16.80 17.81 -2.89
N PHE A 546 15.69 17.22 -2.44
CA PHE A 546 15.49 16.81 -1.06
C PHE A 546 15.47 15.31 -0.92
N HIS A 547 15.98 14.83 0.22
CA HIS A 547 15.72 13.48 0.72
C HIS A 547 15.23 13.52 2.17
N PHE A 548 14.13 12.82 2.44
CA PHE A 548 13.52 12.69 3.77
C PHE A 548 13.54 11.23 4.21
N GLU A 549 14.03 10.98 5.42
CA GLU A 549 14.06 9.66 6.00
C GLU A 549 13.75 9.68 7.49
N THR A 550 12.54 9.28 7.84
CA THR A 550 12.18 8.99 9.23
C THR A 550 12.83 7.68 9.66
N ARG A 551 13.46 7.68 10.84
CA ARG A 551 14.15 6.52 11.41
C ARG A 551 13.29 5.88 12.50
N ASP A 552 13.18 4.57 12.42
CA ASP A 552 12.52 3.73 13.44
C ASP A 552 13.50 3.46 14.58
N ALA A 553 13.54 4.40 15.53
CA ALA A 553 14.36 4.38 16.72
C ALA A 553 13.47 4.50 17.97
N VAL A 554 14.03 4.27 19.17
CA VAL A 554 13.29 4.38 20.44
C VAL A 554 12.57 5.72 20.56
N THR A 555 13.23 6.80 20.13
CA THR A 555 12.58 8.08 19.86
C THR A 555 12.74 8.34 18.36
N PRO A 556 11.64 8.30 17.58
CA PRO A 556 11.69 8.59 16.16
C PRO A 556 12.23 9.98 15.87
N PHE A 557 12.98 10.09 14.78
CA PHE A 557 13.54 11.33 14.27
C PHE A 557 13.66 11.22 12.75
N MET A 558 13.82 12.34 12.06
CA MET A 558 13.90 12.36 10.59
C MET A 558 15.20 12.99 10.13
N TYR A 559 15.90 12.34 9.21
CA TYR A 559 16.98 12.96 8.45
C TYR A 559 16.41 13.70 7.24
N ILE A 560 16.93 14.89 7.00
CA ILE A 560 16.58 15.75 5.88
C ILE A 560 17.89 16.16 5.20
N PHE A 561 18.01 15.92 3.90
CA PHE A 561 19.17 16.31 3.10
C PHE A 561 18.71 17.21 1.97
N VAL A 562 19.43 18.30 1.73
CA VAL A 562 19.11 19.31 0.71
C VAL A 562 20.38 19.67 -0.04
N GLU A 563 20.36 19.51 -1.36
CA GLU A 563 21.44 19.96 -2.25
C GLU A 563 20.85 20.87 -3.34
N PRO A 564 21.51 21.99 -3.68
CA PRO A 564 21.16 22.77 -4.86
C PRO A 564 21.44 21.95 -6.12
N VAL A 565 20.55 22.05 -7.11
CA VAL A 565 20.65 21.33 -8.38
C VAL A 565 20.28 22.23 -9.55
N THR A 566 20.94 22.04 -10.69
CA THR A 566 20.62 22.76 -11.94
C THR A 566 19.48 22.10 -12.70
N LYS A 567 18.91 22.82 -13.68
CA LYS A 567 17.84 22.26 -14.53
C LYS A 567 18.33 21.05 -15.33
N GLU A 568 19.58 21.07 -15.77
CA GLU A 568 20.24 20.01 -16.52
C GLU A 568 20.44 18.77 -15.67
N GLU A 569 20.87 18.92 -14.41
CA GLU A 569 21.00 17.82 -13.45
C GLU A 569 19.65 17.17 -13.15
N ILE A 570 18.61 17.99 -12.92
CA ILE A 570 17.26 17.48 -12.71
C ILE A 570 16.78 16.70 -13.94
N HIS A 571 16.99 17.24 -15.14
CA HIS A 571 16.62 16.58 -16.38
C HIS A 571 17.36 15.25 -16.56
N ALA A 572 18.65 15.19 -16.27
CA ALA A 572 19.44 13.97 -16.34
C ALA A 572 18.93 12.90 -15.36
N ILE A 573 18.66 13.27 -14.10
CA ILE A 573 18.15 12.34 -13.08
C ILE A 573 16.75 11.83 -13.46
N GLN A 574 15.85 12.74 -13.84
CA GLN A 574 14.46 12.42 -14.18
C GLN A 574 14.33 11.53 -15.43
N ASN A 575 15.28 11.63 -16.37
CA ASN A 575 15.28 10.85 -17.61
C ASN A 575 16.23 9.63 -17.61
N SER A 576 16.96 9.39 -16.51
CA SER A 576 17.94 8.30 -16.41
C SER A 576 17.41 6.91 -16.79
N LYS A 577 16.12 6.64 -16.54
CA LYS A 577 15.46 5.36 -16.88
C LYS A 577 14.44 5.46 -18.00
N LYS A 578 14.36 6.61 -18.68
CA LYS A 578 13.34 6.86 -19.71
C LYS A 578 13.43 5.86 -20.85
N ALA A 579 14.63 5.63 -21.40
CA ALA A 579 14.83 4.66 -22.48
C ALA A 579 14.45 3.22 -22.10
N GLU A 580 14.75 2.77 -20.87
CA GLU A 580 14.32 1.44 -20.37
C GLU A 580 12.78 1.36 -20.29
N ILE A 581 12.14 2.43 -19.81
CA ILE A 581 10.68 2.52 -19.69
C ILE A 581 10.02 2.50 -21.07
N ASP A 582 10.53 3.29 -22.01
CA ASP A 582 9.98 3.42 -23.36
C ASP A 582 10.14 2.09 -24.12
N ALA A 583 11.30 1.43 -24.03
CA ALA A 583 11.54 0.12 -24.64
C ALA A 583 10.60 -0.96 -24.06
N TYR A 584 10.37 -0.95 -22.75
CA TYR A 584 9.41 -1.86 -22.12
C TYR A 584 7.97 -1.59 -22.57
N GLN A 585 7.58 -0.32 -22.69
CA GLN A 585 6.26 0.06 -23.21
C GLN A 585 6.06 -0.37 -24.66
N GLN A 586 7.04 -0.15 -25.53
CA GLN A 586 7.00 -0.60 -26.92
C GLN A 586 6.82 -2.12 -27.01
N ARG A 587 7.57 -2.88 -26.20
CA ARG A 587 7.42 -4.34 -26.10
C ARG A 587 6.02 -4.76 -25.66
N LEU A 588 5.45 -4.11 -24.66
CA LEU A 588 4.10 -4.42 -24.18
C LEU A 588 3.00 -4.11 -25.21
N LEU A 589 3.18 -3.03 -25.97
CA LEU A 589 2.16 -2.56 -26.91
C LEU A 589 2.26 -3.25 -28.29
N ASN A 590 3.25 -4.12 -28.51
CA ASN A 590 3.57 -4.71 -29.82
C ASN A 590 3.69 -3.66 -30.94
N LEU A 591 4.10 -2.44 -30.59
CA LEU A 591 4.27 -1.35 -31.54
C LEU A 591 5.55 -1.62 -32.36
N LYS A 592 5.44 -1.62 -33.69
CA LYS A 592 6.62 -1.41 -34.54
C LYS A 592 7.17 -0.01 -34.25
N PRO A 593 8.48 0.24 -34.38
CA PRO A 593 9.01 1.59 -34.27
C PRO A 593 8.24 2.50 -35.24
N SER A 594 7.57 3.52 -34.72
CA SER A 594 6.96 4.56 -35.55
C SER A 594 8.08 5.41 -36.14
N GLU A 595 8.05 5.63 -37.46
CA GLU A 595 9.04 6.43 -38.18
C GLU A 595 8.91 7.95 -37.92
N ASP A 596 7.96 8.38 -37.08
CA ASP A 596 7.68 9.81 -36.78
C ASP A 596 8.36 10.36 -35.51
N ASP A 597 9.26 9.62 -34.88
CA ASP A 597 10.07 10.11 -33.73
C ASP A 597 11.47 10.59 -34.14
N SER A 598 11.66 11.00 -35.40
CA SER A 598 12.96 11.42 -35.95
C SER A 598 13.16 12.94 -36.01
N ASP A 599 12.71 13.69 -35.01
CA ASP A 599 13.00 15.13 -34.90
C ASP A 599 13.37 15.57 -33.48
N LEU A 600 14.30 14.86 -32.84
CA LEU A 600 15.16 15.44 -31.79
C LEU A 600 16.55 14.77 -31.84
N ASP A 601 17.57 15.57 -32.15
CA ASP A 601 18.99 15.21 -32.24
C ASP A 601 19.44 14.23 -31.14
N ALA A 602 19.74 12.99 -31.55
CA ALA A 602 20.52 12.05 -30.78
C ALA A 602 21.93 12.00 -31.38
N PRO A 603 22.99 12.42 -30.66
CA PRO A 603 24.35 12.17 -31.12
C PRO A 603 24.61 10.65 -31.08
N GLN A 604 25.08 10.12 -32.21
CA GLN A 604 25.53 8.74 -32.34
C GLN A 604 26.70 8.48 -31.38
N VAL A 605 26.52 7.53 -30.47
CA VAL A 605 27.61 6.97 -29.66
C VAL A 605 27.82 5.54 -30.12
N GLU A 606 29.00 5.29 -30.68
CA GLU A 606 29.47 3.96 -31.03
C GLU A 606 29.56 3.08 -29.77
N GLU A 607 28.97 1.89 -29.86
CA GLU A 607 29.17 0.80 -28.91
C GLU A 607 30.66 0.43 -28.83
N THR A 608 31.30 0.77 -27.72
CA THR A 608 32.43 0.00 -27.21
C THR A 608 32.04 -0.56 -25.86
N ALA A 609 31.68 -1.84 -25.89
CA ALA A 609 31.47 -2.65 -24.71
C ALA A 609 32.81 -2.93 -24.03
N GLU A 610 33.12 -2.15 -22.99
CA GLU A 610 34.05 -2.57 -21.95
C GLU A 610 33.39 -2.37 -20.57
N THR A 611 32.85 -3.47 -20.06
CA THR A 611 32.54 -3.64 -18.64
C THR A 611 33.83 -3.47 -17.83
N SER A 612 33.97 -2.36 -17.13
CA SER A 612 34.97 -2.21 -16.07
C SER A 612 34.27 -2.11 -14.72
N ALA A 613 34.33 -3.21 -13.98
CA ALA A 613 34.13 -3.25 -12.54
C ALA A 613 35.27 -2.46 -11.88
N ALA A 614 35.04 -1.19 -11.59
CA ALA A 614 35.96 -0.35 -10.82
C ALA A 614 35.18 0.56 -9.87
N GLU A 615 34.43 -0.03 -8.93
CA GLU A 615 34.01 0.64 -7.69
C GLU A 615 34.50 -0.16 -6.48
N ALA A 616 35.82 -0.26 -6.37
CA ALA A 616 36.49 -0.68 -5.15
C ALA A 616 37.81 0.10 -5.05
N GLU A 617 37.70 1.31 -4.49
CA GLU A 617 38.73 2.15 -3.84
C GLU A 617 38.50 3.63 -4.16
N GLU A 618 37.47 4.23 -3.55
CA GLU A 618 37.54 5.65 -3.19
C GLU A 618 37.95 5.73 -1.72
N GLU A 619 39.27 5.76 -1.48
CA GLU A 619 39.84 6.36 -0.28
C GLU A 619 39.71 7.89 -0.38
N GLU A 620 39.18 8.50 0.68
CA GLU A 620 39.26 9.93 1.06
C GLU A 620 39.36 11.00 -0.05
N ALA A 621 38.39 11.05 -0.96
CA ALA A 621 38.09 12.31 -1.65
C ALA A 621 37.13 13.14 -0.77
N ALA A 622 37.50 14.39 -0.46
CA ALA A 622 36.62 15.33 0.23
C ALA A 622 35.26 15.39 -0.48
N PRO A 623 34.13 15.41 0.27
CA PRO A 623 32.81 15.38 -0.34
C PRO A 623 32.64 16.58 -1.29
N LYS A 624 32.40 16.30 -2.58
CA LYS A 624 32.13 17.31 -3.60
C LYS A 624 30.63 17.63 -3.57
N GLY A 625 30.30 18.92 -3.55
CA GLY A 625 28.93 19.45 -3.63
C GLY A 625 28.45 20.08 -2.34
N GLU A 626 27.66 21.15 -2.45
CA GLU A 626 27.06 21.80 -1.30
C GLU A 626 25.90 20.95 -0.75
N LEU A 627 25.86 20.75 0.57
CA LEU A 627 24.84 19.92 1.22
C LEU A 627 24.42 20.53 2.56
N MET A 628 23.13 20.81 2.72
CA MET A 628 22.52 21.01 4.02
C MET A 628 21.98 19.66 4.52
N ALA A 629 22.48 19.19 5.66
CA ALA A 629 21.99 17.98 6.32
C ALA A 629 21.41 18.35 7.69
N MET A 630 20.18 17.92 7.96
CA MET A 630 19.48 18.20 9.22
C MET A 630 18.92 16.92 9.84
N ALA A 631 18.83 16.91 11.16
CA ALA A 631 18.06 15.94 11.92
C ALA A 631 16.90 16.65 12.64
N LEU A 632 15.67 16.26 12.32
CA LEU A 632 14.44 16.72 12.95
C LEU A 632 14.04 15.78 14.09
N THR A 633 13.81 16.34 15.26
CA THR A 633 13.16 15.66 16.40
C THR A 633 11.91 16.43 16.82
N ILE A 634 10.94 15.72 17.39
CA ILE A 634 9.68 16.31 17.84
C ILE A 634 9.32 15.88 19.26
N ARG A 635 8.50 16.70 19.92
CA ARG A 635 7.76 16.35 21.14
C ARG A 635 6.30 16.71 20.95
N ASN A 636 5.43 15.73 21.19
CA ASN A 636 3.99 15.93 21.07
C ASN A 636 3.41 16.38 22.41
N LYS A 637 2.56 17.39 22.37
CA LYS A 637 1.81 17.90 23.51
C LYS A 637 0.32 17.94 23.16
N VAL A 638 -0.48 17.15 23.84
CA VAL A 638 -1.94 17.10 23.64
C VAL A 638 -2.62 17.67 24.88
N ASN A 639 -3.48 18.69 24.70
CA ASN A 639 -4.19 19.37 25.78
C ASN A 639 -3.28 19.86 26.93
N GLY A 640 -2.05 20.24 26.60
CA GLY A 640 -1.08 20.72 27.58
C GLY A 640 -0.15 19.65 28.15
N GLU A 641 -0.39 18.36 27.89
CA GLU A 641 0.40 17.24 28.43
C GLU A 641 1.30 16.61 27.37
N TYR A 642 2.54 16.29 27.73
CA TYR A 642 3.46 15.61 26.82
C TYR A 642 3.09 14.14 26.67
N VAL A 643 2.97 13.71 25.42
CA VAL A 643 2.66 12.33 25.04
C VAL A 643 3.66 11.85 23.99
N ASP A 644 3.83 10.54 23.86
CA ASP A 644 4.63 9.99 22.75
C ASP A 644 3.97 10.29 21.40
N ARG A 645 2.63 10.14 21.35
CA ARG A 645 1.74 10.47 20.22
C ARG A 645 0.29 10.54 20.71
N PRO A 646 -0.61 11.22 20.00
CA PRO A 646 -2.05 11.11 20.26
C PRO A 646 -2.57 9.67 20.05
N THR A 647 -3.62 9.28 20.76
CA THR A 647 -4.16 7.91 20.74
C THR A 647 -5.56 7.86 20.12
N GLU A 648 -6.19 6.67 20.05
CA GLU A 648 -7.51 6.44 19.42
C GLU A 648 -8.64 7.31 20.01
N GLY A 649 -8.48 7.86 21.22
CA GLY A 649 -9.45 8.76 21.86
C GLY A 649 -9.33 10.24 21.49
N PHE A 650 -8.41 10.60 20.59
CA PHE A 650 -8.26 11.98 20.11
C PHE A 650 -9.46 12.38 19.25
N ASN A 651 -10.04 13.56 19.53
CA ASN A 651 -11.21 14.09 18.84
C ASN A 651 -11.01 15.56 18.43
N ALA A 652 -11.99 16.13 17.73
CA ALA A 652 -11.92 17.49 17.18
C ALA A 652 -11.75 18.61 18.22
N HIS A 653 -12.03 18.38 19.51
CA HIS A 653 -11.85 19.37 20.56
C HIS A 653 -10.45 19.32 21.21
N ASP A 654 -9.69 18.26 20.95
CA ASP A 654 -8.34 18.10 21.48
C ASP A 654 -7.35 18.99 20.71
N LYS A 655 -6.44 19.62 21.46
CA LYS A 655 -5.41 20.49 20.89
C LYS A 655 -4.09 19.75 20.82
N TRP A 656 -3.46 19.73 19.65
CA TRP A 656 -2.18 19.07 19.45
C TRP A 656 -1.11 20.09 19.03
N GLN A 657 -0.12 20.26 19.89
CA GLN A 657 1.09 21.04 19.62
C GLN A 657 2.28 20.12 19.40
N VAL A 658 3.09 20.45 18.40
CA VAL A 658 4.33 19.76 18.07
C VAL A 658 5.49 20.73 18.26
N GLU A 659 6.26 20.52 19.32
CA GLU A 659 7.54 21.21 19.49
C GLU A 659 8.60 20.48 18.68
N TYR A 660 9.35 21.21 17.85
CA TYR A 660 10.37 20.62 16.98
C TYR A 660 11.76 21.19 17.26
N GLU A 661 12.79 20.38 17.03
CA GLU A 661 14.20 20.77 16.98
C GLU A 661 14.82 20.25 15.68
N LEU A 662 15.27 21.18 14.83
CA LEU A 662 16.08 20.94 13.63
C LEU A 662 17.55 21.16 13.98
N SER A 663 18.32 20.09 14.01
CA SER A 663 19.76 20.12 14.23
C SER A 663 20.51 20.05 12.90
N GLU A 664 21.23 21.10 12.51
CA GLU A 664 22.09 21.09 11.33
C GLU A 664 23.38 20.32 11.63
N LEU A 665 23.70 19.35 10.76
CA LEU A 665 24.81 18.42 10.93
C LEU A 665 26.08 18.98 10.28
N SER A 666 27.24 18.60 10.81
CA SER A 666 28.52 18.94 10.18
C SER A 666 28.58 18.40 8.75
N PRO A 667 29.20 19.14 7.79
CA PRO A 667 29.23 18.72 6.40
C PRO A 667 29.77 17.29 6.20
N ALA A 668 30.89 16.95 6.86
CA ALA A 668 31.49 15.62 6.78
C ALA A 668 30.50 14.51 7.21
N GLN A 669 29.84 14.68 8.35
CA GLN A 669 28.85 13.71 8.83
C GLN A 669 27.59 13.69 7.96
N GLY A 670 27.17 14.86 7.46
CA GLY A 670 26.05 15.05 6.55
C GLY A 670 26.21 14.23 5.27
N HIS A 671 27.35 14.33 4.59
CA HIS A 671 27.60 13.57 3.35
C HIS A 671 27.63 12.06 3.57
N VAL A 672 28.22 11.59 4.68
CA VAL A 672 28.21 10.15 5.03
C VAL A 672 26.77 9.66 5.20
N LEU A 673 25.97 10.36 6.00
CA LEU A 673 24.57 10.00 6.24
C LEU A 673 23.73 10.10 4.97
N TYR A 674 24.01 11.09 4.11
CA TYR A 674 23.33 11.27 2.83
C TYR A 674 23.60 10.09 1.88
N LYS A 675 24.87 9.67 1.73
CA LYS A 675 25.24 8.47 0.95
C LYS A 675 24.50 7.23 1.47
N MET A 676 24.44 7.06 2.79
CA MET A 676 23.69 5.95 3.39
C MET A 676 22.17 6.02 3.15
N CYS A 677 21.58 7.22 3.16
CA CYS A 677 20.18 7.45 2.83
C CYS A 677 19.89 7.07 1.38
N LYS A 678 20.70 7.55 0.43
CA LYS A 678 20.63 7.18 -0.99
C LYS A 678 20.73 5.67 -1.19
N THR A 679 21.70 5.00 -0.55
CA THR A 679 21.82 3.53 -0.63
C THR A 679 20.57 2.80 -0.09
N ARG A 680 19.97 3.29 0.99
CA ARG A 680 18.71 2.70 1.53
C ARG A 680 17.54 2.93 0.58
N ARG A 681 17.44 4.12 -0.02
CA ARG A 681 16.42 4.46 -1.02
C ARG A 681 16.55 3.56 -2.25
N MET A 682 17.75 3.50 -2.83
CA MET A 682 18.10 2.61 -3.94
C MET A 682 17.69 1.17 -3.62
N ARG A 683 18.18 0.58 -2.53
CA ARG A 683 17.79 -0.79 -2.12
C ARG A 683 16.29 -0.96 -1.91
N GLY A 684 15.61 0.06 -1.43
CA GLY A 684 14.16 0.10 -1.19
C GLY A 684 13.35 -0.01 -2.48
N LEU A 685 13.75 0.77 -3.49
CA LEU A 685 13.04 0.99 -4.75
C LEU A 685 13.48 0.04 -5.87
N GLU A 686 14.78 -0.23 -5.97
CA GLU A 686 15.28 -1.30 -6.81
C GLU A 686 14.75 -2.61 -6.22
N GLY A 687 13.97 -3.33 -7.04
CA GLY A 687 13.50 -4.64 -6.67
C GLY A 687 14.69 -5.52 -6.27
N ARG A 688 14.45 -6.59 -5.50
CA ARG A 688 15.36 -7.73 -5.62
C ARG A 688 15.34 -8.08 -7.10
N GLY A 689 16.51 -8.12 -7.75
CA GLY A 689 16.61 -8.37 -9.18
C GLY A 689 15.97 -9.71 -9.47
N GLU A 690 14.72 -9.71 -9.90
CA GLU A 690 13.99 -10.93 -10.22
C GLU A 690 14.38 -11.39 -11.62
N ASP A 691 15.67 -11.72 -11.76
CA ASP A 691 16.11 -12.64 -12.78
C ASP A 691 15.35 -13.96 -12.53
N GLU A 692 15.02 -14.70 -13.59
CA GLU A 692 14.26 -15.96 -13.49
C GLU A 692 14.85 -16.95 -12.45
N LEU A 693 16.16 -16.86 -12.22
CA LEU A 693 16.92 -17.62 -11.22
C LEU A 693 16.55 -17.26 -9.76
N GLU A 694 16.30 -15.99 -9.44
CA GLU A 694 15.85 -15.58 -8.09
C GLU A 694 14.40 -15.99 -7.85
N VAL A 695 13.54 -15.91 -8.88
CA VAL A 695 12.13 -16.31 -8.78
C VAL A 695 11.98 -17.81 -8.52
N ALA A 696 12.84 -18.64 -9.12
CA ALA A 696 12.89 -20.08 -8.84
C ALA A 696 13.22 -20.39 -7.36
N SER A 697 13.98 -19.53 -6.69
CA SER A 697 14.32 -19.68 -5.28
C SER A 697 13.20 -19.20 -4.33
N ASN A 698 12.37 -18.26 -4.78
CA ASN A 698 11.30 -17.66 -3.97
C ASN A 698 10.07 -18.58 -3.87
N VAL A 699 9.84 -19.15 -2.68
CA VAL A 699 8.70 -20.06 -2.40
C VAL A 699 7.35 -19.36 -2.58
N TYR A 700 7.28 -18.07 -2.22
CA TYR A 700 6.05 -17.30 -2.29
C TYR A 700 5.60 -17.07 -3.75
N ILE A 701 6.52 -16.61 -4.61
CA ILE A 701 6.20 -16.39 -6.03
C ILE A 701 5.83 -17.72 -6.72
N ARG A 702 6.53 -18.83 -6.42
CA ARG A 702 6.17 -20.15 -6.95
C ARG A 702 4.76 -20.57 -6.55
N ARG A 703 4.35 -20.32 -5.31
CA ARG A 703 2.98 -20.58 -4.85
C ARG A 703 1.96 -19.74 -5.62
N LEU A 704 2.23 -18.44 -5.83
CA LEU A 704 1.35 -17.56 -6.62
C LEU A 704 1.21 -18.01 -8.08
N ARG A 705 2.31 -18.42 -8.71
CA ARG A 705 2.29 -18.99 -10.07
C ARG A 705 1.50 -20.30 -10.14
N GLN A 706 1.61 -21.15 -9.13
CA GLN A 706 0.80 -22.38 -9.03
C GLN A 706 -0.69 -22.04 -8.92
N ILE A 707 -1.07 -21.15 -7.99
CA ILE A 707 -2.46 -20.70 -7.82
C ILE A 707 -2.98 -20.13 -9.15
N SER A 708 -2.18 -19.32 -9.83
CA SER A 708 -2.56 -18.74 -11.13
C SER A 708 -2.80 -19.83 -12.20
N LYS A 709 -1.99 -20.89 -12.22
CA LYS A 709 -2.20 -22.03 -13.14
C LYS A 709 -3.50 -22.78 -12.82
N GLU A 710 -3.84 -22.94 -11.54
CA GLU A 710 -5.09 -23.56 -11.09
C GLU A 710 -6.30 -22.67 -11.41
N GLY A 711 -6.17 -21.35 -11.25
CA GLY A 711 -7.20 -20.37 -11.59
C GLY A 711 -7.51 -20.31 -13.09
N ARG A 712 -6.51 -20.45 -13.98
CA ARG A 712 -6.79 -20.61 -15.44
C ARG A 712 -7.72 -21.80 -15.74
N LYS A 713 -7.43 -22.97 -15.15
CA LYS A 713 -8.28 -24.16 -15.30
C LYS A 713 -9.67 -23.98 -14.69
N HIS A 714 -9.77 -23.19 -13.63
CA HIS A 714 -11.06 -22.80 -13.05
C HIS A 714 -11.84 -21.93 -14.05
N ARG A 715 -11.20 -20.91 -14.61
CA ARG A 715 -11.83 -20.00 -15.60
C ARG A 715 -12.27 -20.69 -16.87
N GLU A 716 -11.48 -21.64 -17.37
CA GLU A 716 -11.84 -22.48 -18.52
C GLU A 716 -13.16 -23.23 -18.27
N ARG A 717 -13.31 -23.83 -17.09
CA ARG A 717 -14.54 -24.52 -16.68
C ARG A 717 -15.72 -23.56 -16.55
N GLU A 718 -15.51 -22.41 -15.91
CA GLU A 718 -16.56 -21.38 -15.78
C GLU A 718 -16.98 -20.83 -17.15
N ASN A 719 -16.04 -20.62 -18.08
CA ASN A 719 -16.35 -20.20 -19.45
C ASN A 719 -17.16 -21.27 -20.22
N GLN A 720 -16.88 -22.55 -19.99
CA GLN A 720 -17.67 -23.63 -20.56
C GLN A 720 -19.10 -23.62 -20.00
N LEU A 721 -19.25 -23.46 -18.69
CA LEU A 721 -20.56 -23.33 -18.05
C LEU A 721 -21.33 -22.09 -18.52
N ASP A 722 -20.65 -20.99 -18.84
CA ASP A 722 -21.27 -19.78 -19.39
C ASP A 722 -21.80 -20.02 -20.81
N LYS A 723 -21.10 -20.81 -21.62
CA LYS A 723 -21.57 -21.23 -22.95
C LYS A 723 -22.76 -22.17 -22.88
N GLU A 724 -22.75 -23.09 -21.91
CA GLU A 724 -23.79 -24.11 -21.76
C GLU A 724 -25.09 -23.55 -21.14
N LEU A 725 -24.96 -22.68 -20.14
CA LEU A 725 -26.10 -22.24 -19.31
C LEU A 725 -26.50 -20.78 -19.55
N GLY A 726 -25.74 -20.04 -20.37
CA GLY A 726 -25.95 -18.62 -20.62
C GLY A 726 -25.49 -17.70 -19.48
N ILE A 727 -25.50 -16.41 -19.76
CA ILE A 727 -25.17 -15.33 -18.82
C ILE A 727 -26.47 -14.75 -18.27
N VAL A 728 -26.55 -14.60 -16.94
CA VAL A 728 -27.69 -13.98 -16.25
C VAL A 728 -27.21 -12.69 -15.58
N LEU A 729 -27.94 -11.60 -15.79
CA LEU A 729 -27.71 -10.31 -15.15
C LEU A 729 -28.76 -10.10 -14.06
N LEU A 730 -28.36 -9.55 -12.92
CA LEU A 730 -29.28 -9.11 -11.88
C LEU A 730 -30.05 -7.91 -12.43
N GLU A 731 -31.29 -8.13 -12.86
CA GLU A 731 -32.19 -7.04 -13.23
C GLU A 731 -32.47 -6.20 -11.98
N ASP A 732 -32.33 -4.88 -12.09
CA ASP A 732 -32.79 -3.96 -11.05
C ASP A 732 -34.30 -4.19 -10.88
N GLY A 733 -34.71 -4.63 -9.67
CA GLY A 733 -36.00 -5.25 -9.42
C GLY A 733 -37.20 -4.50 -10.01
N VAL A 734 -38.13 -5.30 -10.56
CA VAL A 734 -39.53 -5.00 -10.89
C VAL A 734 -39.88 -3.50 -10.89
N LYS A 735 -39.98 -2.91 -12.08
CA LYS A 735 -40.83 -1.73 -12.28
C LYS A 735 -42.26 -2.15 -11.97
N ASP A 736 -42.71 -1.96 -10.74
CA ASP A 736 -44.12 -2.05 -10.41
C ASP A 736 -44.86 -0.98 -11.23
N GLY A 737 -45.81 -1.42 -12.07
CA GLY A 737 -46.95 -0.59 -12.47
C GLY A 737 -47.19 -0.33 -13.95
N GLU A 738 -47.38 -1.36 -14.77
CA GLU A 738 -48.49 -1.34 -15.74
C GLU A 738 -49.29 -2.64 -15.59
N LYS A 739 -50.31 -2.59 -14.73
CA LYS A 739 -51.52 -3.41 -14.82
C LYS A 739 -52.65 -2.75 -14.04
#